data_AF-A0AAE1QNQ5-F1
#
_entry.id   AF-A0AAE1QNQ5-F1
#
_cell.length_a   1.000
_cell.length_b   1.000
_cell.length_c   1.000
_cell.angle_alpha   90.00
_cell.angle_beta   90.00
_cell.angle_gamma   90.00
#
_symmetry.space_group_name_H-M   'P 1'
#
loop_
_entity.id
_entity.type
_entity.pdbx_description
1 polymer ?
#
loop_
_entity_poly.entity_id
_entity_poly.type
_entity_poly.pdbx_seq_one_letter_code
_entity_poly.pdbx_strand_id
1 'polypeptide(L)'
;MFTSSITTFGLCHTTLGSTRSRYIQTVAGMKGGIHIIFANHLDEYMEYDPGIVSTGAVAELGMHVSVSNYDLTPTAASNMYALHIAPDNAASVALSVTRINHHDRYLADWPWNIGHPRCLLEEDYWKKSEEERAYSQNNLYFTLMYRYCLLQAANCSGLPMRFAHDDTEECMPDVILNCLSLDNATQKCIYRNLYHHADSPNRLCHTTSMSRQLSYTVLMNEVLQNLHHSSDSVNLSLSMAYIYYSRLGHTEYHEHVPTFNSWFSDLGGQMGLFLGASFITMVELIFSVCHLARVLLWKAVRADMLAGLLSWVVVVLVSVVCGWVGWWLLLKPSPPPASVTRPYSCPSLLYPLKVVVFYCLVKLRKRQGESKNEAGYGMRSYTSVEEMECPQPLQPGPKAIDAVFFSGVGSKCKDGHWGVVTAMERRPNALTSVLIYLKVPGQGLLVRPGHPDTVAFRKTENEGCFSSDGLTITPAIPMATWNIHYKGKLKKYQKDKGDIKTIENSKEIEAELKLEWVSNLPHFDYDTDLPVLTTARAFAAEPWSSEFFMHLREHHQTHYEQMGVLQGTVTLDGITHSLYLPAFRDHSYGREREWRLMHRYVFHHIFLEDGTKGVVGVVCQPSTCSRLELGHWWPRYGCGTGVTSVNLHLLHHGEGGTPPTDYAFTFTAGGVEHLVEVEVEVSPQHYLGWEWEARMVETFVKYRVDGVAGVGVCEWQYRHKGGRPDHLNASDPHWTREYRPQYLSAGSS
;
A
#
# COMPACT_ATOMS: atom_id res chain seq x y z
N MET A 1 -13.09 -33.45 36.72
CA MET A 1 -12.14 -32.57 36.01
C MET A 1 -12.42 -32.59 34.52
N PHE A 2 -12.66 -33.75 33.92
CA PHE A 2 -13.03 -33.87 32.51
C PHE A 2 -14.52 -34.16 32.33
N THR A 3 -15.12 -33.59 31.30
CA THR A 3 -16.49 -33.89 30.83
C THR A 3 -16.37 -34.58 29.48
N SER A 4 -17.08 -35.69 29.32
CA SER A 4 -17.09 -36.45 28.08
C SER A 4 -17.98 -35.77 27.04
N SER A 5 -17.49 -35.67 25.81
CA SER A 5 -18.20 -35.12 24.66
C SER A 5 -17.87 -35.95 23.43
N ILE A 6 -18.88 -36.29 22.63
CA ILE A 6 -18.66 -36.97 21.35
C ILE A 6 -18.22 -35.92 20.32
N THR A 7 -17.19 -36.23 19.54
CA THR A 7 -16.67 -35.40 18.44
C THR A 7 -16.51 -36.25 17.17
N THR A 8 -15.94 -35.68 16.10
CA THR A 8 -15.58 -36.45 14.89
C THR A 8 -14.47 -37.48 15.14
N PHE A 9 -13.70 -37.35 16.22
CA PHE A 9 -12.71 -38.34 16.66
C PHE A 9 -13.30 -39.42 17.59
N GLY A 10 -14.63 -39.40 17.80
CA GLY A 10 -15.30 -40.28 18.75
C GLY A 10 -15.41 -39.66 20.15
N LEU A 11 -15.27 -40.47 21.19
CA LEU A 11 -15.39 -40.03 22.58
C LEU A 11 -14.17 -39.18 22.97
N CYS A 12 -14.38 -37.91 23.30
CA CYS A 12 -13.34 -37.00 23.76
C CYS A 12 -13.64 -36.44 25.15
N HIS A 13 -12.60 -35.93 25.81
CA HIS A 13 -12.67 -35.38 27.16
C HIS A 13 -12.27 -33.91 27.18
N THR A 14 -13.07 -33.06 27.82
CA THR A 14 -12.82 -31.61 27.93
C THR A 14 -12.71 -31.18 29.38
N THR A 15 -11.75 -30.32 29.71
CA THR A 15 -11.53 -29.84 31.10
C THR A 15 -12.48 -28.71 31.51
N LEU A 16 -13.07 -28.01 30.55
CA LEU A 16 -14.01 -26.91 30.73
C LEU A 16 -15.39 -27.30 30.20
N GLY A 17 -16.00 -28.31 30.81
CA GLY A 17 -17.33 -28.77 30.42
C GLY A 17 -18.42 -28.10 31.27
N SER A 18 -19.35 -27.39 30.60
CA SER A 18 -20.67 -26.86 31.03
C SER A 18 -20.80 -26.10 32.37
N THR A 19 -19.79 -26.09 33.22
CA THR A 19 -19.82 -25.57 34.59
C THR A 19 -18.89 -24.36 34.71
N ARG A 20 -19.38 -23.31 35.38
CA ARG A 20 -18.75 -21.98 35.51
C ARG A 20 -17.33 -21.96 36.14
N SER A 21 -16.78 -23.08 36.57
CA SER A 21 -15.46 -23.15 37.21
C SER A 21 -14.34 -23.04 36.18
N ARG A 22 -13.73 -21.86 36.08
CA ARG A 22 -12.54 -21.61 35.26
C ARG A 22 -11.27 -21.86 36.07
N TYR A 23 -10.32 -22.55 35.47
CA TYR A 23 -8.96 -22.63 36.01
C TYR A 23 -8.17 -21.39 35.58
N ILE A 24 -7.41 -20.81 36.51
CA ILE A 24 -6.62 -19.60 36.28
C ILE A 24 -5.14 -19.96 36.47
N GLN A 25 -4.31 -19.63 35.48
CA GLN A 25 -2.87 -19.73 35.59
C GLN A 25 -2.33 -18.46 36.26
N THR A 26 -1.71 -18.61 37.44
CA THR A 26 -1.16 -17.49 38.24
C THR A 26 0.33 -17.24 37.98
N VAL A 27 1.03 -18.17 37.34
CA VAL A 27 2.47 -18.09 37.04
C VAL A 27 2.68 -18.44 35.56
N ALA A 28 3.36 -17.59 34.80
CA ALA A 28 3.66 -17.85 33.40
C ALA A 28 4.65 -19.02 33.21
N GLY A 29 4.58 -19.66 32.05
CA GLY A 29 5.47 -20.76 31.69
C GLY A 29 4.97 -22.13 32.14
N MET A 30 5.73 -23.15 31.75
CA MET A 30 5.35 -24.56 31.85
C MET A 30 4.90 -24.97 33.27
N LYS A 31 5.57 -24.51 34.34
CA LYS A 31 5.22 -24.88 35.72
C LYS A 31 3.83 -24.42 36.18
N GLY A 32 3.28 -23.36 35.58
CA GLY A 32 1.95 -22.85 35.92
C GLY A 32 0.82 -23.36 35.01
N GLY A 33 1.15 -24.14 33.99
CA GLY A 33 0.20 -24.68 33.02
C GLY A 33 -0.41 -26.03 33.42
N ILE A 34 -1.17 -26.62 32.48
CA ILE A 34 -1.76 -27.96 32.60
C ILE A 34 -0.81 -28.98 31.99
N HIS A 35 -0.59 -30.07 32.71
CA HIS A 35 0.29 -31.18 32.33
C HIS A 35 -0.58 -32.42 32.20
N ILE A 36 -0.66 -32.99 31.00
CA ILE A 36 -1.46 -34.18 30.72
C ILE A 36 -0.49 -35.28 30.29
N ILE A 37 -0.61 -36.44 30.94
CA ILE A 37 0.08 -37.66 30.56
C ILE A 37 -1.00 -38.64 30.14
N PHE A 38 -0.89 -39.16 28.94
CA PHE A 38 -1.85 -40.10 28.37
C PHE A 38 -1.18 -41.41 28.04
N ALA A 39 -1.79 -42.50 28.49
CA ALA A 39 -1.39 -43.85 28.15
C ALA A 39 -2.04 -44.25 26.82
N ASN A 40 -1.22 -44.44 25.79
CA ASN A 40 -1.64 -44.95 24.50
C ASN A 40 -1.67 -46.48 24.58
N HIS A 41 -2.87 -47.05 24.67
CA HIS A 41 -3.11 -48.49 24.57
C HIS A 41 -3.08 -48.91 23.10
N LEU A 42 -1.87 -49.10 22.55
CA LEU A 42 -1.67 -49.42 21.12
C LEU A 42 -2.31 -50.76 20.72
N ASP A 43 -2.57 -51.63 21.68
CA ASP A 43 -3.27 -52.91 21.54
C ASP A 43 -4.79 -52.77 21.36
N GLU A 44 -5.38 -51.63 21.73
CA GLU A 44 -6.80 -51.35 21.52
C GLU A 44 -7.09 -50.60 20.21
N TYR A 45 -6.05 -50.29 19.42
CA TYR A 45 -6.23 -49.64 18.12
C TYR A 45 -6.82 -50.63 17.11
N MET A 46 -7.86 -50.19 16.41
CA MET A 46 -8.41 -50.95 15.29
C MET A 46 -7.43 -50.96 14.12
N GLU A 47 -7.14 -52.16 13.59
CA GLU A 47 -6.40 -52.32 12.34
C GLU A 47 -7.34 -52.00 11.16
N TYR A 48 -6.94 -51.05 10.31
CA TYR A 48 -7.72 -50.66 9.12
C TYR A 48 -6.98 -51.05 7.84
N ASP A 49 -7.73 -51.51 6.84
CA ASP A 49 -7.21 -51.63 5.48
C ASP A 49 -7.15 -50.23 4.84
N PRO A 50 -5.95 -49.69 4.54
CA PRO A 50 -5.80 -48.38 3.92
C PRO A 50 -6.40 -48.28 2.52
N GLY A 51 -6.79 -49.40 1.88
CA GLY A 51 -7.55 -49.43 0.64
C GLY A 51 -9.05 -49.17 0.78
N ILE A 52 -9.60 -49.21 2.02
CA ILE A 52 -11.04 -49.07 2.31
C ILE A 52 -11.36 -47.74 3.03
N VAL A 53 -10.48 -47.27 3.93
CA VAL A 53 -10.68 -46.03 4.70
C VAL A 53 -9.52 -45.06 4.45
N SER A 54 -9.77 -44.00 3.68
CA SER A 54 -8.79 -42.93 3.39
C SER A 54 -9.09 -41.69 4.23
N THR A 55 -8.81 -41.74 5.52
CA THR A 55 -8.85 -40.55 6.37
C THR A 55 -7.62 -40.51 7.27
N GLY A 56 -6.74 -39.53 7.06
CA GLY A 56 -5.48 -39.39 7.81
C GLY A 56 -5.65 -39.39 9.34
N ALA A 57 -6.79 -38.90 9.84
CA ALA A 57 -7.11 -38.86 11.27
C ALA A 57 -7.30 -40.23 11.94
N VAL A 58 -7.58 -41.29 11.19
CA VAL A 58 -7.85 -42.65 11.73
C VAL A 58 -6.58 -43.52 11.70
N ALA A 59 -5.58 -43.13 10.90
CA ALA A 59 -4.31 -43.85 10.77
C ALA A 59 -3.21 -43.32 11.70
N GLU A 60 -3.46 -42.23 12.43
CA GLU A 60 -2.48 -41.60 13.32
C GLU A 60 -2.52 -42.23 14.72
N LEU A 61 -1.42 -42.85 15.13
CA LEU A 61 -1.24 -43.32 16.51
C LEU A 61 -0.92 -42.14 17.43
N GLY A 62 -1.44 -42.13 18.66
CA GLY A 62 -1.11 -41.13 19.69
C GLY A 62 -2.32 -40.37 20.21
N MET A 63 -2.10 -39.13 20.66
CA MET A 63 -3.14 -38.30 21.26
C MET A 63 -3.36 -37.00 20.48
N HIS A 64 -4.62 -36.62 20.29
CA HIS A 64 -4.98 -35.29 19.80
C HIS A 64 -5.38 -34.37 20.95
N VAL A 65 -4.79 -33.18 21.01
CA VAL A 65 -5.08 -32.16 22.02
C VAL A 65 -5.44 -30.85 21.35
N SER A 66 -6.62 -30.29 21.64
CA SER A 66 -7.04 -28.97 21.14
C SER A 66 -7.22 -27.99 22.30
N VAL A 67 -6.72 -26.78 22.14
CA VAL A 67 -6.97 -25.66 23.07
C VAL A 67 -7.76 -24.59 22.34
N SER A 68 -8.98 -24.32 22.79
CA SER A 68 -9.88 -23.37 22.15
C SER A 68 -10.49 -22.41 23.17
N ASN A 69 -11.13 -21.37 22.66
CA ASN A 69 -11.93 -20.46 23.47
C ASN A 69 -13.31 -21.07 23.77
N TYR A 70 -14.00 -20.52 24.75
CA TYR A 70 -15.26 -21.07 25.28
C TYR A 70 -16.43 -21.11 24.28
N ASP A 71 -16.32 -20.37 23.18
CA ASP A 71 -17.36 -20.21 22.17
C ASP A 71 -17.27 -21.24 21.04
N LEU A 72 -16.26 -22.11 21.08
CA LEU A 72 -16.11 -23.26 20.19
C LEU A 72 -16.62 -24.53 20.87
N THR A 73 -17.43 -25.28 20.14
CA THR A 73 -17.84 -26.63 20.52
C THR A 73 -16.64 -27.59 20.50
N PRO A 74 -16.64 -28.66 21.30
CA PRO A 74 -15.56 -29.66 21.29
C PRO A 74 -15.30 -30.25 19.89
N THR A 75 -16.36 -30.40 19.10
CA THR A 75 -16.29 -30.83 17.69
C THR A 75 -15.55 -29.81 16.82
N ALA A 76 -15.94 -28.53 16.87
CA ALA A 76 -15.26 -27.50 16.09
C ALA A 76 -13.80 -27.36 16.53
N ALA A 77 -13.55 -27.41 17.84
CA ALA A 77 -12.21 -27.32 18.41
C ALA A 77 -11.30 -28.47 17.98
N SER A 78 -11.78 -29.71 18.01
CA SER A 78 -10.99 -30.88 17.60
C SER A 78 -10.68 -30.85 16.10
N ASN A 79 -11.60 -30.42 15.24
CA ASN A 79 -11.34 -30.37 13.79
C ASN A 79 -10.46 -29.20 13.37
N MET A 80 -10.62 -28.03 13.99
CA MET A 80 -9.90 -26.81 13.56
C MET A 80 -8.56 -26.63 14.25
N TYR A 81 -8.41 -27.20 15.45
CA TYR A 81 -7.34 -26.82 16.37
C TYR A 81 -6.63 -28.00 17.05
N ALA A 82 -6.91 -29.25 16.69
CA ALA A 82 -6.21 -30.40 17.25
C ALA A 82 -4.72 -30.39 16.90
N LEU A 83 -3.91 -30.66 17.92
CA LEU A 83 -2.50 -30.97 17.83
C LEU A 83 -2.33 -32.48 17.98
N HIS A 84 -1.71 -33.13 17.00
CA HIS A 84 -1.29 -34.52 17.12
C HIS A 84 0.00 -34.62 17.94
N ILE A 85 0.01 -35.52 18.92
CA ILE A 85 1.18 -35.85 19.74
C ILE A 85 1.41 -37.34 19.57
N ALA A 86 2.52 -37.67 18.90
CA ALA A 86 2.90 -39.04 18.65
C ALA A 86 3.20 -39.82 19.97
N PRO A 87 3.11 -41.15 19.92
CA PRO A 87 3.64 -42.07 20.92
C PRO A 87 5.05 -41.67 21.37
N ASP A 88 5.32 -41.80 22.67
CA ASP A 88 6.62 -41.56 23.33
C ASP A 88 7.18 -40.13 23.20
N ASN A 89 6.33 -39.17 22.87
CA ASN A 89 6.69 -37.76 22.74
C ASN A 89 5.95 -36.89 23.75
N ALA A 90 6.62 -35.83 24.18
CA ALA A 90 6.06 -34.74 24.93
C ALA A 90 6.00 -33.48 24.07
N ALA A 91 4.84 -32.83 24.03
CA ALA A 91 4.64 -31.56 23.34
C ALA A 91 4.50 -30.42 24.37
N SER A 92 5.29 -29.38 24.21
CA SER A 92 5.14 -28.11 24.91
C SER A 92 4.38 -27.12 24.03
N VAL A 93 3.22 -26.68 24.51
CA VAL A 93 2.28 -25.78 23.84
C VAL A 93 2.25 -24.46 24.62
N ALA A 94 3.05 -23.50 24.15
CA ALA A 94 3.08 -22.15 24.69
C ALA A 94 1.99 -21.30 24.03
N LEU A 95 1.05 -20.79 24.84
CA LEU A 95 -0.08 -19.99 24.40
C LEU A 95 0.19 -18.49 24.54
N SER A 96 -0.30 -17.73 23.57
CA SER A 96 -0.43 -16.27 23.61
C SER A 96 -1.85 -15.88 23.22
N VAL A 97 -2.50 -15.04 24.04
CA VAL A 97 -3.91 -14.68 23.87
C VAL A 97 -4.03 -13.29 23.26
N THR A 98 -4.86 -13.20 22.24
CA THR A 98 -5.26 -11.94 21.61
C THR A 98 -6.78 -11.83 21.64
N ARG A 99 -7.32 -10.79 22.27
CA ARG A 99 -8.75 -10.49 22.30
C ARG A 99 -9.05 -9.38 21.31
N ILE A 100 -10.06 -9.55 20.49
CA ILE A 100 -10.55 -8.52 19.57
C ILE A 100 -11.92 -8.07 20.08
N ASN A 101 -12.05 -6.78 20.34
CA ASN A 101 -13.26 -6.13 20.78
C ASN A 101 -13.94 -5.47 19.58
N HIS A 102 -15.10 -6.02 19.21
CA HIS A 102 -15.93 -5.56 18.10
C HIS A 102 -17.11 -4.67 18.56
N HIS A 103 -17.15 -4.28 19.84
CA HIS A 103 -18.30 -3.61 20.44
C HIS A 103 -18.69 -2.33 19.70
N ASP A 104 -17.72 -1.43 19.43
CA ASP A 104 -17.96 -0.15 18.76
C ASP A 104 -18.40 -0.33 17.29
N ARG A 105 -17.91 -1.39 16.63
CA ARG A 105 -18.31 -1.74 15.26
C ARG A 105 -19.78 -2.13 15.15
N TYR A 106 -20.31 -2.83 16.15
CA TYR A 106 -21.70 -3.31 16.17
C TYR A 106 -22.67 -2.36 16.89
N LEU A 107 -22.16 -1.33 17.57
CA LEU A 107 -22.93 -0.28 18.26
C LEU A 107 -23.07 1.03 17.46
N ALA A 108 -22.77 1.04 16.16
CA ALA A 108 -22.89 2.26 15.35
C ALA A 108 -24.37 2.69 15.18
N ASP A 109 -24.90 3.33 16.21
CA ASP A 109 -26.13 4.13 16.23
C ASP A 109 -25.92 5.35 15.36
N TRP A 110 -26.02 5.16 14.04
CA TRP A 110 -26.34 6.25 13.14
C TRP A 110 -27.84 6.56 13.30
N PRO A 111 -28.28 7.83 13.38
CA PRO A 111 -29.65 8.21 13.73
C PRO A 111 -30.74 7.74 12.74
N TRP A 112 -30.34 7.06 11.66
CA TRP A 112 -31.24 6.53 10.64
C TRP A 112 -31.09 5.01 10.43
N ASN A 113 -30.26 4.32 11.23
CA ASN A 113 -29.99 2.89 11.05
C ASN A 113 -30.78 2.04 12.05
N ILE A 114 -32.11 2.02 11.86
CA ILE A 114 -33.00 1.12 12.60
C ILE A 114 -32.80 -0.29 12.03
N GLY A 115 -31.79 -1.03 12.53
CA GLY A 115 -31.72 -2.47 12.28
C GLY A 115 -30.36 -3.15 12.06
N HIS A 116 -29.23 -2.69 12.60
CA HIS A 116 -28.02 -3.54 12.69
C HIS A 116 -27.83 -4.16 14.08
N PRO A 117 -27.31 -5.40 14.16
CA PRO A 117 -27.56 -6.29 15.28
C PRO A 117 -26.68 -5.96 16.49
N ARG A 118 -27.27 -6.08 17.68
CA ARG A 118 -26.52 -6.17 18.95
C ARG A 118 -25.61 -7.39 18.88
N CYS A 119 -24.34 -7.22 19.24
CA CYS A 119 -23.45 -8.35 19.50
C CYS A 119 -23.78 -9.01 20.85
N LEU A 120 -23.50 -10.30 20.96
CA LEU A 120 -23.74 -11.12 22.13
C LEU A 120 -22.56 -11.02 23.11
N LEU A 121 -22.84 -10.60 24.34
CA LEU A 121 -21.84 -10.64 25.41
C LEU A 121 -21.65 -12.07 25.92
N GLU A 122 -20.49 -12.35 26.50
CA GLU A 122 -20.15 -13.65 27.05
C GLU A 122 -21.17 -14.15 28.08
N GLU A 123 -21.66 -13.25 28.95
CA GLU A 123 -22.66 -13.59 29.96
C GLU A 123 -23.99 -14.05 29.35
N ASP A 124 -24.37 -13.47 28.21
CA ASP A 124 -25.59 -13.81 27.49
C ASP A 124 -25.41 -15.05 26.62
N TYR A 125 -24.21 -15.30 26.12
CA TYR A 125 -23.85 -16.55 25.44
C TYR A 125 -24.08 -17.77 26.35
N TRP A 126 -23.69 -17.67 27.62
CA TRP A 126 -23.87 -18.78 28.57
C TRP A 126 -25.32 -19.00 29.04
N LYS A 127 -26.20 -18.00 28.87
CA LYS A 127 -27.64 -18.14 29.16
C LYS A 127 -28.40 -18.92 28.07
N LYS A 128 -27.83 -19.02 26.87
CA LYS A 128 -28.40 -19.78 25.75
C LYS A 128 -28.30 -21.29 25.98
N SER A 129 -29.26 -22.02 25.39
CA SER A 129 -29.22 -23.48 25.32
C SER A 129 -28.01 -23.99 24.53
N GLU A 130 -27.66 -25.26 24.71
CA GLU A 130 -26.54 -25.87 24.00
C GLU A 130 -26.73 -25.83 22.47
N GLU A 131 -27.94 -26.08 22.00
CA GLU A 131 -28.31 -25.99 20.59
C GLU A 131 -28.12 -24.56 20.05
N GLU A 132 -28.65 -23.55 20.74
CA GLU A 132 -28.49 -22.15 20.31
C GLU A 132 -27.02 -21.70 20.26
N ARG A 133 -26.17 -22.22 21.16
CA ARG A 133 -24.72 -21.95 21.15
C ARG A 133 -24.02 -22.65 19.97
N ALA A 134 -24.47 -23.82 19.56
CA ALA A 134 -23.93 -24.52 18.40
C ALA A 134 -24.21 -23.78 17.08
N TYR A 135 -25.24 -22.92 17.02
CA TYR A 135 -25.51 -22.03 15.88
C TYR A 135 -24.77 -20.68 15.96
N SER A 136 -23.75 -20.55 16.83
CA SER A 136 -22.83 -19.39 16.82
C SER A 136 -21.90 -19.43 15.60
N GLN A 137 -21.33 -18.27 15.24
CA GLN A 137 -20.50 -18.11 14.03
C GLN A 137 -19.36 -19.15 13.94
N ASN A 138 -18.69 -19.43 15.05
CA ASN A 138 -17.52 -20.32 15.07
C ASN A 138 -17.90 -21.82 15.02
N ASN A 139 -19.15 -22.16 15.27
CA ASN A 139 -19.66 -23.54 15.25
C ASN A 139 -20.53 -23.84 14.03
N LEU A 140 -20.99 -22.79 13.34
CA LEU A 140 -22.05 -22.87 12.34
C LEU A 140 -21.77 -23.91 11.25
N TYR A 141 -20.54 -23.98 10.74
CA TYR A 141 -20.18 -24.96 9.70
C TYR A 141 -20.48 -26.39 10.15
N PHE A 142 -20.00 -26.79 11.34
CA PHE A 142 -20.17 -28.14 11.87
C PHE A 142 -21.63 -28.43 12.23
N THR A 143 -22.35 -27.43 12.74
CA THR A 143 -23.78 -27.57 13.06
C THR A 143 -24.63 -27.69 11.80
N LEU A 144 -24.29 -26.97 10.72
CA LEU A 144 -24.95 -27.14 9.42
C LEU A 144 -24.66 -28.53 8.83
N MET A 145 -23.40 -28.96 8.91
CA MET A 145 -22.92 -30.22 8.35
C MET A 145 -23.50 -31.45 9.05
N TYR A 146 -23.48 -31.49 10.39
CA TYR A 146 -23.85 -32.69 11.16
C TYR A 146 -25.29 -32.69 11.69
N ARG A 147 -26.03 -31.58 11.53
CA ARG A 147 -27.41 -31.47 12.01
C ARG A 147 -28.34 -30.87 10.95
N TYR A 148 -28.25 -29.57 10.68
CA TYR A 148 -29.29 -28.87 9.92
C TYR A 148 -29.49 -29.40 8.49
N CYS A 149 -28.40 -29.51 7.71
CA CYS A 149 -28.51 -29.95 6.32
C CYS A 149 -28.73 -31.47 6.22
N LEU A 150 -28.25 -32.26 7.19
CA LEU A 150 -28.56 -33.69 7.27
C LEU A 150 -30.02 -33.96 7.59
N LEU A 151 -30.61 -33.19 8.52
CA LEU A 151 -32.05 -33.27 8.80
C LEU A 151 -32.88 -32.94 7.56
N GLN A 152 -32.46 -31.98 6.74
CA GLN A 152 -33.15 -31.67 5.48
C GLN A 152 -32.99 -32.76 4.41
N ALA A 153 -31.83 -33.40 4.33
CA ALA A 153 -31.53 -34.38 3.30
C ALA A 153 -32.08 -35.78 3.64
N ALA A 154 -32.03 -36.19 4.90
CA ALA A 154 -32.27 -37.56 5.32
C ALA A 154 -33.12 -37.71 6.61
N ASN A 155 -33.66 -36.60 7.15
CA ASN A 155 -34.51 -36.58 8.34
C ASN A 155 -33.89 -37.27 9.58
N CYS A 156 -32.57 -37.18 9.70
CA CYS A 156 -31.80 -37.73 10.81
C CYS A 156 -30.73 -36.74 11.26
N SER A 157 -30.21 -36.89 12.48
CA SER A 157 -29.09 -36.10 12.99
C SER A 157 -27.84 -36.96 13.19
N GLY A 158 -26.70 -36.42 12.80
CA GLY A 158 -25.41 -37.08 12.95
C GLY A 158 -24.74 -36.76 14.27
N LEU A 159 -24.06 -37.74 14.86
CA LEU A 159 -23.02 -37.46 15.84
C LEU A 159 -21.90 -36.68 15.12
N PRO A 160 -21.38 -35.58 15.70
CA PRO A 160 -21.42 -35.19 17.12
C PRO A 160 -22.42 -34.08 17.51
N MET A 161 -23.37 -33.69 16.65
CA MET A 161 -24.27 -32.54 16.88
C MET A 161 -25.69 -32.96 17.31
N ARG A 162 -25.76 -33.82 18.33
CA ARG A 162 -26.99 -34.24 19.01
C ARG A 162 -27.03 -33.65 20.42
N PHE A 163 -28.13 -33.03 20.79
CA PHE A 163 -28.29 -32.36 22.09
C PHE A 163 -29.22 -33.14 23.02
N ALA A 164 -29.20 -32.85 24.33
CA ALA A 164 -29.90 -33.62 25.36
C ALA A 164 -31.44 -33.72 25.21
N HIS A 165 -32.05 -32.92 24.32
CA HIS A 165 -33.50 -32.90 24.03
C HIS A 165 -33.81 -33.11 22.54
N ASP A 166 -32.91 -33.79 21.83
CA ASP A 166 -33.07 -34.06 20.40
C ASP A 166 -33.80 -35.39 20.14
N ASP A 167 -35.08 -35.30 19.77
CA ASP A 167 -35.94 -36.44 19.46
C ASP A 167 -35.73 -37.00 18.03
N THR A 168 -34.79 -36.45 17.27
CA THR A 168 -34.52 -36.90 15.90
C THR A 168 -33.80 -38.26 15.88
N GLU A 169 -34.11 -39.12 14.90
CA GLU A 169 -33.42 -40.40 14.76
C GLU A 169 -31.93 -40.21 14.40
N GLU A 170 -31.09 -41.11 14.89
CA GLU A 170 -29.65 -41.09 14.59
C GLU A 170 -29.41 -41.58 13.17
N CYS A 171 -28.61 -40.84 12.40
CA CYS A 171 -28.31 -41.24 11.03
C CYS A 171 -27.55 -42.57 10.99
N MET A 172 -28.02 -43.51 10.16
CA MET A 172 -27.28 -44.74 9.88
C MET A 172 -25.96 -44.44 9.13
N PRO A 173 -24.89 -45.23 9.33
CA PRO A 173 -23.59 -44.96 8.72
C PRO A 173 -23.59 -44.85 7.19
N ASP A 174 -24.43 -45.62 6.50
CA ASP A 174 -24.60 -45.58 5.04
C ASP A 174 -25.22 -44.26 4.57
N VAL A 175 -26.17 -43.71 5.32
CA VAL A 175 -26.78 -42.39 5.07
C VAL A 175 -25.75 -41.29 5.25
N ILE A 176 -24.94 -41.33 6.31
CA ILE A 176 -23.87 -40.36 6.56
C ILE A 176 -22.85 -40.40 5.42
N LEU A 177 -22.38 -41.58 5.04
CA LEU A 177 -21.41 -41.75 3.96
C LEU A 177 -21.96 -41.25 2.63
N ASN A 178 -23.21 -41.58 2.27
CA ASN A 178 -23.81 -41.13 1.01
C ASN A 178 -24.03 -39.60 0.97
N CYS A 179 -24.54 -39.02 2.06
CA CYS A 179 -24.79 -37.57 2.12
C CYS A 179 -23.50 -36.73 2.20
N LEU A 180 -22.42 -37.26 2.78
CA LEU A 180 -21.14 -36.54 2.91
C LEU A 180 -20.19 -36.76 1.73
N SER A 181 -20.19 -37.93 1.09
CA SER A 181 -19.24 -38.26 0.03
C SER A 181 -19.70 -37.87 -1.37
N LEU A 182 -21.02 -37.77 -1.63
CA LEU A 182 -21.54 -37.76 -3.00
C LEU A 182 -22.69 -36.77 -3.28
N ASP A 183 -23.30 -36.11 -2.30
CA ASP A 183 -24.48 -35.25 -2.55
C ASP A 183 -24.17 -33.75 -2.64
N ASN A 184 -24.27 -33.22 -3.86
CA ASN A 184 -24.17 -31.79 -4.17
C ASN A 184 -25.27 -30.97 -3.44
N ALA A 185 -26.38 -31.59 -3.01
CA ALA A 185 -27.46 -30.90 -2.29
C ALA A 185 -27.08 -30.50 -0.86
N THR A 186 -26.44 -31.38 -0.08
CA THR A 186 -25.99 -31.08 1.29
C THR A 186 -24.93 -29.99 1.29
N GLN A 187 -23.96 -30.07 0.38
CA GLN A 187 -22.94 -29.02 0.22
C GLN A 187 -23.56 -27.69 -0.20
N LYS A 188 -24.50 -27.68 -1.15
CA LYS A 188 -25.26 -26.46 -1.52
C LYS A 188 -26.05 -25.88 -0.35
N CYS A 189 -26.66 -26.73 0.49
CA CYS A 189 -27.34 -26.31 1.71
C CYS A 189 -26.38 -25.59 2.65
N ILE A 190 -25.18 -26.15 2.89
CA ILE A 190 -24.16 -25.54 3.75
C ILE A 190 -23.75 -24.18 3.17
N TYR A 191 -23.33 -24.11 1.90
CA TYR A 191 -22.89 -22.85 1.29
C TYR A 191 -23.96 -21.76 1.29
N ARG A 192 -25.22 -22.12 0.98
CA ARG A 192 -26.34 -21.18 1.00
C ARG A 192 -26.57 -20.60 2.40
N ASN A 193 -26.56 -21.45 3.43
CA ASN A 193 -26.82 -21.00 4.80
C ASN A 193 -25.63 -20.24 5.40
N LEU A 194 -24.39 -20.59 5.06
CA LEU A 194 -23.22 -19.80 5.46
C LEU A 194 -23.27 -18.37 4.91
N TYR A 195 -23.72 -18.19 3.66
CA TYR A 195 -23.88 -16.87 3.06
C TYR A 195 -24.97 -16.03 3.76
N HIS A 196 -26.11 -16.63 4.09
CA HIS A 196 -27.22 -15.93 4.76
C HIS A 196 -27.00 -15.68 6.25
N HIS A 197 -26.23 -16.53 6.95
CA HIS A 197 -25.93 -16.34 8.37
C HIS A 197 -24.68 -15.51 8.63
N ALA A 198 -24.05 -14.98 7.58
CA ALA A 198 -23.00 -13.98 7.68
C ALA A 198 -23.44 -12.66 8.33
N ASP A 199 -24.72 -12.45 8.65
CA ASP A 199 -25.23 -11.29 9.40
C ASP A 199 -26.07 -11.67 10.64
N SER A 200 -25.89 -12.90 11.17
CA SER A 200 -26.66 -13.41 12.32
C SER A 200 -26.39 -12.63 13.63
N PRO A 201 -27.42 -12.43 14.49
CA PRO A 201 -27.30 -11.75 15.80
C PRO A 201 -26.54 -12.55 16.87
N ASN A 202 -26.14 -13.80 16.61
CA ASN A 202 -25.38 -14.62 17.55
C ASN A 202 -23.85 -14.41 17.48
N ARG A 203 -23.40 -13.21 17.08
CA ARG A 203 -21.98 -12.85 17.02
C ARG A 203 -21.49 -12.33 18.35
N LEU A 204 -20.33 -12.79 18.81
CA LEU A 204 -19.76 -12.31 20.06
C LEU A 204 -19.18 -10.90 19.92
N CYS A 205 -19.41 -10.05 20.93
CA CYS A 205 -18.76 -8.73 21.00
C CYS A 205 -17.25 -8.84 21.14
N HIS A 206 -16.78 -9.94 21.74
CA HIS A 206 -15.36 -10.22 21.90
C HIS A 206 -15.03 -11.56 21.25
N THR A 207 -14.08 -11.54 20.34
CA THR A 207 -13.49 -12.78 19.81
C THR A 207 -12.10 -12.96 20.41
N THR A 208 -11.73 -14.20 20.72
CA THR A 208 -10.43 -14.50 21.30
C THR A 208 -9.67 -15.39 20.33
N SER A 209 -8.54 -14.90 19.83
CA SER A 209 -7.58 -15.68 19.07
C SER A 209 -6.44 -16.14 19.99
N MET A 210 -6.05 -17.40 19.85
CA MET A 210 -4.96 -18.00 20.62
C MET A 210 -3.85 -18.42 19.67
N SER A 211 -2.71 -17.74 19.74
CA SER A 211 -1.50 -18.15 19.04
C SER A 211 -0.78 -19.22 19.86
N ARG A 212 -0.18 -20.20 19.16
CA ARG A 212 0.46 -21.36 19.78
C ARG A 212 1.86 -21.53 19.21
N GLN A 213 2.84 -21.65 20.10
CA GLN A 213 4.19 -22.06 19.75
C GLN A 213 4.42 -23.47 20.27
N LEU A 214 4.82 -24.36 19.37
CA LEU A 214 4.97 -25.79 19.62
C LEU A 214 6.44 -26.17 19.73
N SER A 215 6.76 -27.04 20.67
CA SER A 215 8.07 -27.69 20.79
C SER A 215 7.86 -29.15 21.19
N TYR A 216 8.60 -30.06 20.57
CA TYR A 216 8.51 -31.50 20.83
C TYR A 216 9.80 -32.01 21.45
N THR A 217 9.66 -32.93 22.40
CA THR A 217 10.78 -33.62 23.06
C THR A 217 10.44 -35.08 23.23
N VAL A 218 11.39 -35.96 22.91
CA VAL A 218 11.25 -37.41 23.11
C VAL A 218 11.32 -37.72 24.61
N LEU A 219 10.43 -38.59 25.10
CA LEU A 219 10.44 -39.03 26.49
C LEU A 219 11.63 -39.97 26.73
N MET A 220 12.42 -39.74 27.79
CA MET A 220 13.57 -40.58 28.12
C MET A 220 13.13 -41.97 28.63
N ASN A 221 13.82 -43.02 28.15
CA ASN A 221 13.52 -44.43 28.49
C ASN A 221 13.50 -44.75 29.99
N GLU A 222 14.29 -44.06 30.83
CA GLU A 222 14.31 -44.29 32.28
C GLU A 222 13.00 -43.89 32.99
N VAL A 223 12.30 -42.86 32.47
CA VAL A 223 10.99 -42.42 33.01
C VAL A 223 9.89 -43.39 32.58
N LEU A 224 9.96 -43.90 31.34
CA LEU A 224 9.06 -44.93 30.82
C LEU A 224 9.20 -46.23 31.63
N GLN A 225 10.43 -46.67 31.91
CA GLN A 225 10.70 -47.90 32.68
C GLN A 225 10.14 -47.86 34.11
N ASN A 226 10.23 -46.72 34.80
CA ASN A 226 9.67 -46.57 36.14
C ASN A 226 8.12 -46.62 36.16
N LEU A 227 7.47 -46.18 35.07
CA LEU A 227 6.01 -46.25 34.94
C LEU A 227 5.53 -47.63 34.46
N HIS A 228 6.30 -48.31 33.60
CA HIS A 228 6.02 -49.70 33.18
C HIS A 228 5.99 -50.68 34.35
N HIS A 229 6.81 -50.48 35.40
CA HIS A 229 6.76 -51.33 36.60
C HIS A 229 5.43 -51.30 37.37
N SER A 230 4.54 -50.36 37.05
CA SER A 230 3.21 -50.22 37.67
C SER A 230 2.03 -50.69 36.80
N SER A 231 2.27 -51.12 35.56
CA SER A 231 1.25 -51.49 34.58
C SER A 231 1.54 -52.87 33.97
N ASP A 232 0.56 -53.79 34.01
CA ASP A 232 0.67 -55.16 33.49
C ASP A 232 0.71 -55.26 31.93
N SER A 233 0.81 -54.13 31.22
CA SER A 233 0.74 -54.09 29.75
C SER A 233 2.12 -53.93 29.09
N VAL A 234 2.46 -54.88 28.22
CA VAL A 234 3.79 -54.97 27.55
C VAL A 234 3.96 -53.94 26.41
N ASN A 235 2.87 -53.30 25.95
CA ASN A 235 2.85 -52.37 24.82
C ASN A 235 2.31 -50.97 25.19
N LEU A 236 2.62 -50.47 26.38
CA LEU A 236 2.22 -49.13 26.81
C LEU A 236 3.12 -48.06 26.20
N SER A 237 2.58 -47.15 25.38
CA SER A 237 3.29 -45.93 24.97
C SER A 237 2.71 -44.72 25.71
N LEU A 238 3.52 -43.70 26.00
CA LEU A 238 3.06 -42.49 26.67
C LEU A 238 3.13 -41.27 25.74
N SER A 239 2.07 -40.47 25.73
CA SER A 239 2.10 -39.13 25.13
C SER A 239 1.89 -38.08 26.20
N MET A 240 2.65 -36.99 26.15
CA MET A 240 2.58 -35.93 27.15
C MET A 240 2.33 -34.57 26.52
N ALA A 241 1.48 -33.76 27.15
CA ALA A 241 1.18 -32.40 26.72
C ALA A 241 1.36 -31.41 27.87
N TYR A 242 2.22 -30.40 27.66
CA TYR A 242 2.37 -29.25 28.54
C TYR A 242 1.71 -28.04 27.90
N ILE A 243 0.60 -27.57 28.47
CA ILE A 243 -0.17 -26.44 27.93
C ILE A 243 -0.07 -25.28 28.90
N TYR A 244 0.52 -24.16 28.48
CA TYR A 244 0.74 -23.03 29.38
C TYR A 244 0.70 -21.68 28.65
N TYR A 245 0.32 -20.63 29.36
CA TYR A 245 0.51 -19.26 28.88
C TYR A 245 1.98 -18.85 29.01
N SER A 246 2.55 -18.37 27.90
CA SER A 246 3.93 -17.88 27.83
C SER A 246 4.15 -16.60 28.66
N ARG A 247 3.10 -15.80 28.82
CA ARG A 247 3.06 -14.55 29.59
C ARG A 247 1.69 -14.42 30.26
N LEU A 248 1.60 -13.71 31.39
CA LEU A 248 0.33 -13.45 32.08
C LEU A 248 -0.46 -12.27 31.50
N GLY A 249 0.04 -11.66 30.42
CA GLY A 249 -0.65 -10.62 29.67
C GLY A 249 -1.34 -11.18 28.42
N HIS A 250 -2.34 -10.45 27.94
CA HIS A 250 -2.96 -10.67 26.64
C HIS A 250 -2.95 -9.36 25.85
N THR A 251 -2.98 -9.46 24.53
CA THR A 251 -3.13 -8.31 23.64
C THR A 251 -4.60 -8.06 23.40
N GLU A 252 -5.08 -6.82 23.53
CA GLU A 252 -6.46 -6.45 23.17
C GLU A 252 -6.45 -5.50 21.98
N TYR A 253 -7.20 -5.85 20.93
CA TYR A 253 -7.44 -5.00 19.76
C TYR A 253 -8.85 -4.42 19.85
N HIS A 254 -8.96 -3.10 19.73
CA HIS A 254 -10.25 -2.42 19.67
C HIS A 254 -10.53 -1.99 18.23
N GLU A 255 -11.64 -2.47 17.66
CA GLU A 255 -12.15 -1.98 16.38
C GLU A 255 -12.96 -0.71 16.63
N HIS A 256 -12.30 0.45 16.57
CA HIS A 256 -12.99 1.73 16.69
C HIS A 256 -13.62 2.16 15.36
N VAL A 257 -14.88 2.55 15.41
CA VAL A 257 -15.53 3.28 14.31
C VAL A 257 -15.52 4.76 14.67
N PRO A 258 -15.12 5.66 13.76
CA PRO A 258 -15.17 7.10 14.03
C PRO A 258 -16.60 7.52 14.39
N THR A 259 -16.76 8.11 15.58
CA THR A 259 -18.05 8.57 16.09
C THR A 259 -18.40 9.94 15.50
N PHE A 260 -19.67 10.33 15.54
CA PHE A 260 -20.07 11.68 15.15
C PHE A 260 -19.30 12.76 15.92
N ASN A 261 -18.99 12.50 17.20
CA ASN A 261 -18.22 13.43 18.02
C ASN A 261 -16.75 13.53 17.59
N SER A 262 -16.11 12.41 17.21
CA SER A 262 -14.73 12.49 16.67
C SER A 262 -14.72 13.20 15.34
N TRP A 263 -15.69 12.93 14.46
CA TRP A 263 -15.82 13.63 13.18
C TRP A 263 -16.05 15.14 13.36
N PHE A 264 -16.93 15.55 14.29
CA PHE A 264 -17.19 16.96 14.56
C PHE A 264 -16.02 17.65 15.25
N SER A 265 -15.32 16.94 16.15
CA SER A 265 -14.09 17.41 16.79
C SER A 265 -12.96 17.58 15.77
N ASP A 266 -12.81 16.66 14.83
CA ASP A 266 -11.79 16.73 13.78
C ASP A 266 -12.12 17.82 12.78
N LEU A 267 -13.38 17.95 12.37
CA LEU A 267 -13.84 19.05 11.52
C LEU A 267 -13.60 20.40 12.22
N GLY A 268 -13.97 20.52 13.49
CA GLY A 268 -13.75 21.73 14.30
C GLY A 268 -12.27 22.03 14.52
N GLY A 269 -11.46 21.01 14.77
CA GLY A 269 -10.01 21.11 14.94
C GLY A 269 -9.32 21.52 13.66
N GLN A 270 -9.71 20.97 12.51
CA GLN A 270 -9.19 21.38 11.21
C GLN A 270 -9.67 22.77 10.79
N MET A 271 -10.92 23.13 11.05
CA MET A 271 -11.39 24.51 10.84
C MET A 271 -10.64 25.51 11.72
N GLY A 272 -10.40 25.15 12.98
CA GLY A 272 -9.62 25.96 13.92
C GLY A 272 -8.16 26.09 13.49
N LEU A 273 -7.53 25.01 13.04
CA LEU A 273 -6.14 24.97 12.62
C LEU A 273 -5.90 25.70 11.30
N PHE A 274 -6.74 25.46 10.28
CA PHE A 274 -6.52 25.99 8.93
C PHE A 274 -7.10 27.38 8.70
N LEU A 275 -8.22 27.72 9.36
CA LEU A 275 -8.94 28.97 9.15
C LEU A 275 -8.93 29.89 10.37
N GLY A 276 -8.48 29.41 11.53
CA GLY A 276 -8.72 30.11 12.80
C GLY A 276 -10.21 30.29 13.10
N ALA A 277 -11.07 29.50 12.42
CA ALA A 277 -12.50 29.72 12.37
C ALA A 277 -13.22 28.66 13.19
N SER A 278 -14.27 29.08 13.88
CA SER A 278 -15.20 28.19 14.55
C SER A 278 -16.49 28.08 13.74
N PHE A 279 -17.39 27.19 14.17
CA PHE A 279 -18.77 27.17 13.67
C PHE A 279 -19.44 28.55 13.78
N ILE A 280 -19.14 29.31 14.85
CA ILE A 280 -19.66 30.67 15.05
C ILE A 280 -19.14 31.60 13.95
N THR A 281 -17.86 31.49 13.57
CA THR A 281 -17.26 32.29 12.50
C THR A 281 -17.93 32.01 11.14
N MET A 282 -18.35 30.76 10.89
CA MET A 282 -19.11 30.41 9.69
C MET A 282 -20.51 31.04 9.71
N VAL A 283 -21.19 31.01 10.86
CA VAL A 283 -22.49 31.66 11.05
C VAL A 283 -22.37 33.19 10.90
N GLU A 284 -21.31 33.81 11.43
CA GLU A 284 -21.01 35.24 11.29
C GLU A 284 -20.72 35.64 9.85
N LEU A 285 -20.01 34.78 9.10
CA LEU A 285 -19.78 34.97 7.67
C LEU A 285 -21.11 34.94 6.91
N ILE A 286 -21.96 33.95 7.19
CA ILE A 286 -23.30 33.85 6.59
C ILE A 286 -24.13 35.09 6.95
N PHE A 287 -24.10 35.52 8.21
CA PHE A 287 -24.84 36.70 8.66
C PHE A 287 -24.32 37.98 7.98
N SER A 288 -23.02 38.10 7.80
CA SER A 288 -22.35 39.22 7.14
C SER A 288 -22.65 39.22 5.63
N VAL A 289 -22.67 38.05 4.97
CA VAL A 289 -23.08 37.91 3.58
C VAL A 289 -24.57 38.25 3.41
N CYS A 290 -25.43 37.78 4.32
CA CYS A 290 -26.86 38.15 4.34
C CYS A 290 -27.07 39.65 4.58
N HIS A 291 -26.28 40.26 5.47
CA HIS A 291 -26.33 41.69 5.74
C HIS A 291 -25.84 42.50 4.53
N LEU A 292 -24.73 42.08 3.90
CA LEU A 292 -24.20 42.69 2.69
C LEU A 292 -25.20 42.57 1.54
N ALA A 293 -25.81 41.39 1.35
CA ALA A 293 -26.88 41.17 0.39
C ALA A 293 -28.08 42.08 0.69
N ARG A 294 -28.47 42.24 1.96
CA ARG A 294 -29.53 43.18 2.36
C ARG A 294 -29.19 44.63 2.03
N VAL A 295 -27.95 45.07 2.28
CA VAL A 295 -27.48 46.43 1.99
C VAL A 295 -27.39 46.67 0.48
N LEU A 296 -26.91 45.68 -0.28
CA LEU A 296 -26.87 45.72 -1.75
C LEU A 296 -28.28 45.72 -2.35
N LEU A 297 -29.21 44.95 -1.79
CA LEU A 297 -30.64 44.99 -2.12
C LEU A 297 -31.23 46.38 -1.82
N TRP A 298 -30.92 46.97 -0.67
CA TRP A 298 -31.39 48.32 -0.30
C TRP A 298 -30.82 49.43 -1.20
N LYS A 299 -29.55 49.30 -1.64
CA LYS A 299 -28.94 50.20 -2.62
C LYS A 299 -29.50 49.98 -4.03
N ALA A 300 -29.83 48.74 -4.40
CA ALA A 300 -30.45 48.40 -5.68
C ALA A 300 -31.91 48.90 -5.76
N VAL A 301 -32.65 48.93 -4.65
CA VAL A 301 -34.01 49.51 -4.57
C VAL A 301 -34.02 51.03 -4.73
N ARG A 302 -32.87 51.72 -4.57
CA ARG A 302 -32.73 53.15 -4.91
C ARG A 302 -32.30 53.41 -6.36
N ALA A 303 -31.94 52.38 -7.13
CA ALA A 303 -31.52 52.48 -8.51
C ALA A 303 -32.48 51.68 -9.40
N ASP A 304 -33.52 52.38 -9.86
CA ASP A 304 -34.77 51.87 -10.47
C ASP A 304 -34.64 51.12 -11.82
N MET A 305 -33.52 50.48 -12.12
CA MET A 305 -33.34 49.79 -13.41
C MET A 305 -32.63 48.44 -13.39
N LEU A 306 -32.21 47.91 -12.23
CA LEU A 306 -31.48 46.62 -12.13
C LEU A 306 -32.15 45.56 -11.25
N ALA A 307 -33.33 45.84 -10.69
CA ALA A 307 -34.06 44.93 -9.80
C ALA A 307 -34.54 43.63 -10.50
N GLY A 308 -34.77 43.69 -11.82
CA GLY A 308 -35.22 42.55 -12.60
C GLY A 308 -34.15 41.48 -12.84
N LEU A 309 -32.87 41.84 -12.91
CA LEU A 309 -31.81 40.88 -13.29
C LEU A 309 -31.19 40.16 -12.08
N LEU A 310 -31.06 40.82 -10.92
CA LEU A 310 -30.48 40.21 -9.71
C LEU A 310 -31.45 39.29 -8.96
N SER A 311 -32.76 39.57 -9.01
CA SER A 311 -33.78 38.70 -8.39
C SER A 311 -33.78 37.30 -9.01
N TRP A 312 -33.61 37.21 -10.34
CA TRP A 312 -33.51 35.93 -11.03
C TRP A 312 -32.27 35.13 -10.64
N VAL A 313 -31.11 35.78 -10.45
CA VAL A 313 -29.87 35.07 -10.08
C VAL A 313 -29.99 34.42 -8.70
N VAL A 314 -30.59 35.12 -7.72
CA VAL A 314 -30.80 34.57 -6.36
C VAL A 314 -31.84 33.45 -6.37
N VAL A 315 -32.94 33.62 -7.11
CA VAL A 315 -33.98 32.58 -7.23
C VAL A 315 -33.43 31.35 -7.95
N VAL A 316 -32.62 31.51 -8.99
CA VAL A 316 -31.95 30.41 -9.69
C VAL A 316 -30.96 29.71 -8.76
N LEU A 317 -30.14 30.45 -8.00
CA LEU A 317 -29.19 29.85 -7.04
C LEU A 317 -29.91 29.05 -5.96
N VAL A 318 -30.96 29.60 -5.35
CA VAL A 318 -31.75 28.91 -4.32
C VAL A 318 -32.46 27.70 -4.91
N SER A 319 -33.02 27.80 -6.12
CA SER A 319 -33.69 26.68 -6.79
C SER A 319 -32.72 25.57 -7.19
N VAL A 320 -31.50 25.92 -7.60
CA VAL A 320 -30.42 24.96 -7.89
C VAL A 320 -29.97 24.27 -6.61
N VAL A 321 -29.80 25.00 -5.51
CA VAL A 321 -29.43 24.43 -4.21
C VAL A 321 -30.54 23.53 -3.67
N CYS A 322 -31.79 23.97 -3.68
CA CYS A 322 -32.94 23.16 -3.24
C CYS A 322 -33.18 21.96 -4.15
N GLY A 323 -33.01 22.11 -5.47
CA GLY A 323 -33.09 21.01 -6.44
C GLY A 323 -31.97 20.00 -6.25
N TRP A 324 -30.76 20.46 -5.93
CA TRP A 324 -29.61 19.59 -5.63
C TRP A 324 -29.78 18.86 -4.30
N VAL A 325 -30.26 19.54 -3.25
CA VAL A 325 -30.62 18.92 -1.96
C VAL A 325 -31.75 17.91 -2.14
N GLY A 326 -32.79 18.25 -2.92
CA GLY A 326 -33.90 17.35 -3.25
C GLY A 326 -33.45 16.14 -4.05
N TRP A 327 -32.60 16.32 -5.06
CA TRP A 327 -31.98 15.25 -5.84
C TRP A 327 -31.16 14.31 -4.94
N TRP A 328 -30.36 14.86 -4.04
CA TRP A 328 -29.53 14.11 -3.09
C TRP A 328 -30.37 13.30 -2.09
N LEU A 329 -31.45 13.89 -1.58
CA LEU A 329 -32.39 13.23 -0.66
C LEU A 329 -33.21 12.13 -1.33
N LEU A 330 -33.63 12.33 -2.60
CA LEU A 330 -34.54 11.43 -3.30
C LEU A 330 -33.83 10.27 -3.99
N LEU A 331 -32.61 10.46 -4.50
CA LEU A 331 -31.94 9.45 -5.32
C LEU A 331 -30.97 8.55 -4.56
N LYS A 332 -30.79 8.74 -3.24
CA LYS A 332 -29.88 7.97 -2.37
C LYS A 332 -28.73 7.37 -3.19
N PRO A 333 -27.79 8.18 -3.71
CA PRO A 333 -26.66 7.62 -4.43
C PRO A 333 -26.03 6.62 -3.47
N SER A 334 -26.14 5.34 -3.83
CA SER A 334 -25.55 4.28 -3.05
C SER A 334 -24.10 4.68 -2.81
N PRO A 335 -23.53 4.46 -1.61
CA PRO A 335 -22.09 4.59 -1.46
C PRO A 335 -21.48 3.84 -2.64
N PRO A 336 -20.57 4.47 -3.41
CA PRO A 336 -19.96 3.77 -4.53
C PRO A 336 -19.48 2.43 -3.96
N PRO A 337 -19.83 1.30 -4.61
CA PRO A 337 -19.41 -0.01 -4.13
C PRO A 337 -17.92 0.09 -3.84
N ALA A 338 -17.47 -0.42 -2.69
CA ALA A 338 -16.08 -0.40 -2.27
C ALA A 338 -15.23 -0.70 -3.50
N SER A 339 -14.61 0.33 -4.08
CA SER A 339 -14.17 0.22 -5.46
C SER A 339 -13.04 -0.78 -5.45
N VAL A 340 -13.33 -1.96 -5.98
CA VAL A 340 -12.32 -2.90 -6.44
C VAL A 340 -11.50 -2.13 -7.49
N THR A 341 -10.42 -1.54 -7.00
CA THR A 341 -9.11 -1.45 -7.65
C THR A 341 -9.14 -1.15 -9.16
N ARG A 342 -9.46 0.10 -9.52
CA ARG A 342 -8.88 0.71 -10.72
C ARG A 342 -7.91 1.80 -10.28
N PRO A 343 -6.68 1.84 -10.79
CA PRO A 343 -5.71 2.87 -10.41
C PRO A 343 -6.12 4.29 -10.85
N TYR A 344 -7.18 4.41 -11.67
CA TYR A 344 -7.71 5.68 -12.19
C TYR A 344 -9.07 6.01 -11.57
N SER A 345 -9.13 7.10 -10.80
CA SER A 345 -10.37 7.62 -10.23
C SER A 345 -11.19 8.37 -11.27
N CYS A 346 -12.52 8.33 -11.13
CA CYS A 346 -13.44 9.09 -11.97
C CYS A 346 -14.05 10.25 -11.17
N PRO A 347 -14.22 11.44 -11.78
CA PRO A 347 -14.88 12.56 -11.13
C PRO A 347 -16.26 12.19 -10.57
N SER A 348 -16.47 12.47 -9.28
CA SER A 348 -17.77 12.29 -8.61
C SER A 348 -18.76 13.42 -8.97
N LEU A 349 -20.04 13.27 -8.61
CA LEU A 349 -21.04 14.34 -8.73
C LEU A 349 -20.62 15.64 -8.00
N LEU A 350 -19.85 15.52 -6.92
CA LEU A 350 -19.34 16.65 -6.12
C LEU A 350 -18.08 17.29 -6.71
N TYR A 351 -17.56 16.78 -7.83
CA TYR A 351 -16.29 17.21 -8.39
C TYR A 351 -16.16 18.74 -8.55
N PRO A 352 -17.12 19.49 -9.12
CA PRO A 352 -16.98 20.94 -9.25
C PRO A 352 -16.84 21.65 -7.90
N LEU A 353 -17.58 21.21 -6.89
CA LEU A 353 -17.48 21.75 -5.53
C LEU A 353 -16.11 21.44 -4.91
N LYS A 354 -15.65 20.19 -5.04
CA LYS A 354 -14.33 19.76 -4.58
C LYS A 354 -13.20 20.58 -5.21
N VAL A 355 -13.29 20.90 -6.51
CA VAL A 355 -12.32 21.76 -7.21
C VAL A 355 -12.28 23.15 -6.57
N VAL A 356 -13.43 23.76 -6.31
CA VAL A 356 -13.50 25.10 -5.68
C VAL A 356 -12.88 25.06 -4.28
N VAL A 357 -13.18 24.04 -3.47
CA VAL A 357 -12.61 23.88 -2.13
C VAL A 357 -11.09 23.76 -2.19
N PHE A 358 -10.53 22.86 -3.00
CA PHE A 358 -9.07 22.73 -3.12
C PHE A 358 -8.40 23.97 -3.70
N TYR A 359 -9.04 24.62 -4.68
CA TYR A 359 -8.53 25.85 -5.25
C TYR A 359 -8.36 26.92 -4.17
N CYS A 360 -9.37 27.08 -3.31
CA CYS A 360 -9.31 27.99 -2.16
C CYS A 360 -8.23 27.56 -1.16
N LEU A 361 -8.15 26.28 -0.78
CA LEU A 361 -7.16 25.77 0.17
C LEU A 361 -5.72 26.02 -0.30
N VAL A 362 -5.41 25.67 -1.55
CA VAL A 362 -4.07 25.88 -2.13
C VAL A 362 -3.76 27.38 -2.26
N LYS A 363 -4.74 28.22 -2.64
CA LYS A 363 -4.54 29.68 -2.66
C LYS A 363 -4.30 30.27 -1.27
N LEU A 364 -4.98 29.76 -0.24
CA LEU A 364 -4.79 30.20 1.14
C LEU A 364 -3.41 29.78 1.65
N ARG A 365 -2.97 28.54 1.40
CA ARG A 365 -1.62 28.09 1.73
C ARG A 365 -0.54 28.94 1.05
N LYS A 366 -0.70 29.22 -0.25
CA LYS A 366 0.20 30.15 -0.99
C LYS A 366 0.25 31.56 -0.41
N ARG A 367 -0.79 32.00 0.33
CA ARG A 367 -0.82 33.30 1.02
C ARG A 367 -0.25 33.26 2.44
N GLN A 368 -0.34 32.11 3.12
CA GLN A 368 0.22 31.93 4.47
C GLN A 368 1.76 31.99 4.47
N GLY A 369 2.39 31.75 3.33
CA GLY A 369 3.82 31.96 3.14
C GLY A 369 4.65 30.73 3.50
N GLU A 370 5.78 30.95 4.17
CA GLU A 370 6.85 29.97 4.34
C GLU A 370 6.82 29.32 5.73
N SER A 371 7.11 28.03 5.83
CA SER A 371 7.27 27.32 7.11
C SER A 371 8.29 26.19 6.98
N LYS A 372 9.34 26.20 7.82
CA LYS A 372 10.44 25.19 7.80
C LYS A 372 9.98 23.75 8.09
N ASN A 373 8.74 23.53 8.55
CA ASN A 373 8.23 22.21 8.94
C ASN A 373 6.91 21.81 8.28
N GLU A 374 6.36 22.63 7.36
CA GLU A 374 5.04 22.39 6.74
C GLU A 374 5.06 22.56 5.21
N ALA A 375 6.18 22.20 4.57
CA ALA A 375 6.31 22.14 3.12
C ALA A 375 5.17 21.32 2.47
N GLY A 376 4.78 21.69 1.25
CA GLY A 376 3.74 20.99 0.51
C GLY A 376 3.00 21.92 -0.44
N TYR A 377 1.98 21.40 -1.14
CA TYR A 377 1.23 22.16 -2.13
C TYR A 377 0.78 23.54 -1.62
N GLY A 378 1.47 24.57 -2.11
CA GLY A 378 1.30 25.98 -1.77
C GLY A 378 2.28 26.56 -0.74
N MET A 379 3.23 25.81 -0.19
CA MET A 379 4.23 26.28 0.79
C MET A 379 5.62 25.70 0.51
N ARG A 380 6.64 26.56 0.45
CA ARG A 380 8.04 26.18 0.21
C ARG A 380 8.63 25.39 1.36
N SER A 381 9.62 24.54 1.05
CA SER A 381 10.38 23.79 2.06
C SER A 381 11.40 24.64 2.81
N TYR A 382 12.11 25.51 2.10
CA TYR A 382 13.16 26.38 2.65
C TYR A 382 12.94 27.83 2.24
N THR A 383 13.48 28.74 3.04
CA THR A 383 13.41 30.18 2.81
C THR A 383 14.52 30.68 1.90
N SER A 384 15.67 29.99 1.87
CA SER A 384 16.82 30.35 1.04
C SER A 384 17.11 29.28 0.00
N VAL A 385 17.55 29.74 -1.17
CA VAL A 385 17.88 28.89 -2.31
C VAL A 385 19.15 28.07 -2.03
N GLU A 386 20.05 28.62 -1.23
CA GLU A 386 21.28 27.97 -0.77
C GLU A 386 20.97 26.73 0.09
N GLU A 387 19.94 26.80 0.94
CA GLU A 387 19.49 25.67 1.76
C GLU A 387 18.82 24.60 0.89
N MET A 388 18.15 24.96 -0.21
CA MET A 388 17.52 23.99 -1.14
C MET A 388 18.53 23.26 -2.02
N GLU A 389 19.62 23.93 -2.40
CA GLU A 389 20.55 23.43 -3.43
C GLU A 389 21.70 22.58 -2.86
N CYS A 390 21.81 22.45 -1.54
CA CYS A 390 22.81 21.58 -0.94
C CYS A 390 22.30 20.14 -0.79
N PRO A 391 23.17 19.13 -0.67
CA PRO A 391 22.74 17.78 -0.33
C PRO A 391 22.02 17.80 1.03
N GLN A 392 20.79 17.29 1.06
CA GLN A 392 19.91 17.42 2.21
C GLN A 392 20.22 16.39 3.32
N PRO A 393 20.11 16.76 4.60
CA PRO A 393 20.19 15.79 5.68
C PRO A 393 19.04 14.79 5.57
N LEU A 394 19.36 13.50 5.65
CA LEU A 394 18.34 12.44 5.57
C LEU A 394 17.55 12.37 6.89
N GLN A 395 16.22 12.40 6.80
CA GLN A 395 15.37 12.31 7.98
C GLN A 395 15.42 10.93 8.67
N PRO A 396 15.01 10.82 9.95
CA PRO A 396 14.93 9.55 10.66
C PRO A 396 13.82 8.66 10.07
N GLY A 397 14.20 7.76 9.17
CA GLY A 397 13.30 6.77 8.59
C GLY A 397 13.98 6.02 7.45
N PRO A 398 13.82 4.70 7.31
CA PRO A 398 14.59 3.87 6.36
C PRO A 398 14.36 4.24 4.89
N LYS A 399 13.32 5.01 4.60
CA LYS A 399 12.93 5.45 3.26
C LYS A 399 13.13 6.93 3.00
N ALA A 400 13.81 7.64 3.90
CA ALA A 400 14.23 9.01 3.65
C ALA A 400 15.05 9.09 2.36
N ILE A 401 14.93 10.23 1.69
CA ILE A 401 15.33 10.37 0.29
C ILE A 401 15.98 11.73 0.07
N ASP A 402 17.07 11.70 -0.71
CA ASP A 402 17.62 12.88 -1.35
C ASP A 402 18.22 12.50 -2.71
N ALA A 403 17.68 13.02 -3.80
CA ALA A 403 17.94 12.59 -5.15
C ALA A 403 18.19 13.77 -6.09
N VAL A 404 19.22 13.64 -6.93
CA VAL A 404 19.50 14.58 -8.03
C VAL A 404 19.53 13.84 -9.35
N PHE A 405 18.91 14.41 -10.37
CA PHE A 405 18.87 13.86 -11.71
C PHE A 405 19.27 14.92 -12.73
N PHE A 406 20.01 14.49 -13.75
CA PHE A 406 20.43 15.32 -14.87
C PHE A 406 20.23 14.56 -16.17
N SER A 407 19.68 15.23 -17.17
CA SER A 407 19.67 14.72 -18.54
C SER A 407 20.04 15.82 -19.53
N GLY A 408 20.74 15.47 -20.58
CA GLY A 408 21.08 16.40 -21.66
C GLY A 408 21.22 15.69 -22.99
N VAL A 409 20.69 16.27 -24.05
CA VAL A 409 20.72 15.70 -25.40
C VAL A 409 21.09 16.78 -26.41
N GLY A 410 22.10 16.50 -27.22
CA GLY A 410 22.62 17.43 -28.21
C GLY A 410 21.88 17.35 -29.54
N SER A 411 22.05 18.38 -30.37
CA SER A 411 21.58 18.40 -31.75
C SER A 411 22.28 17.33 -32.61
N LYS A 412 21.69 17.02 -33.76
CA LYS A 412 22.12 15.92 -34.64
C LYS A 412 23.53 16.17 -35.19
N CYS A 413 24.45 15.24 -34.94
CA CYS A 413 25.68 15.08 -35.71
C CYS A 413 25.46 14.11 -36.88
N LYS A 414 26.43 13.98 -37.80
CA LYS A 414 26.32 13.06 -38.95
C LYS A 414 25.90 11.63 -38.56
N ASP A 415 26.37 11.15 -37.41
CA ASP A 415 26.20 9.77 -36.95
C ASP A 415 25.23 9.60 -35.76
N GLY A 416 24.37 10.60 -35.50
CA GLY A 416 23.39 10.59 -34.41
C GLY A 416 23.59 11.72 -33.40
N HIS A 417 23.05 11.54 -32.19
CA HIS A 417 23.03 12.55 -31.13
C HIS A 417 23.87 12.13 -29.93
N TRP A 418 24.57 13.09 -29.32
CA TRP A 418 25.11 12.90 -27.98
C TRP A 418 23.99 12.98 -26.95
N GLY A 419 24.06 12.13 -25.92
CA GLY A 419 23.10 12.16 -24.82
C GLY A 419 23.76 11.71 -23.53
N VAL A 420 23.41 12.36 -22.43
CA VAL A 420 23.89 12.05 -21.08
C VAL A 420 22.69 11.99 -20.15
N VAL A 421 22.59 10.93 -19.36
CA VAL A 421 21.70 10.87 -18.19
C VAL A 421 22.54 10.43 -17.00
N THR A 422 22.53 11.21 -15.93
CA THR A 422 23.22 10.89 -14.69
C THR A 422 22.32 11.21 -13.51
N ALA A 423 22.18 10.27 -12.59
CA ALA A 423 21.39 10.50 -11.38
C ALA A 423 22.03 9.82 -10.18
N MET A 424 21.77 10.39 -9.00
CA MET A 424 22.12 9.77 -7.74
C MET A 424 21.00 9.94 -6.72
N GLU A 425 20.63 8.84 -6.07
CA GLU A 425 19.65 8.80 -4.98
C GLU A 425 20.36 8.40 -3.69
N ARG A 426 20.22 9.18 -2.62
CA ARG A 426 20.76 8.88 -1.28
C ARG A 426 19.64 8.43 -0.36
N ARG A 427 19.91 7.36 0.39
CA ARG A 427 19.07 6.82 1.46
C ARG A 427 19.92 6.53 2.71
N PRO A 428 19.30 6.32 3.88
CA PRO A 428 20.03 5.97 5.12
C PRO A 428 20.83 4.68 4.99
N ASN A 429 21.76 4.46 5.94
CA ASN A 429 22.62 3.27 6.00
C ASN A 429 23.50 3.14 4.75
N ALA A 430 24.09 4.24 4.29
CA ALA A 430 24.93 4.31 3.10
C ALA A 430 24.32 3.81 1.76
N LEU A 431 23.04 3.46 1.71
CA LEU A 431 22.37 2.98 0.50
C LEU A 431 22.24 4.11 -0.53
N THR A 432 22.59 3.83 -1.79
CA THR A 432 22.46 4.80 -2.87
C THR A 432 22.05 4.14 -4.18
N SER A 433 21.37 4.88 -5.06
CA SER A 433 21.18 4.48 -6.44
C SER A 433 22.05 5.33 -7.34
N VAL A 434 22.76 4.72 -8.30
CA VAL A 434 23.62 5.42 -9.27
C VAL A 434 23.20 5.05 -10.68
N LEU A 435 22.87 6.07 -11.47
CA LEU A 435 22.49 5.95 -12.89
C LEU A 435 23.49 6.70 -13.77
N ILE A 436 23.97 6.05 -14.83
CA ILE A 436 24.82 6.66 -15.85
C ILE A 436 24.47 6.05 -17.21
N TYR A 437 24.00 6.90 -18.10
CA TYR A 437 23.80 6.64 -19.52
C TYR A 437 24.57 7.65 -20.35
N LEU A 438 25.33 7.14 -21.32
CA LEU A 438 26.06 7.94 -22.29
C LEU A 438 25.74 7.44 -23.70
N LYS A 439 24.96 8.21 -24.44
CA LYS A 439 24.68 7.96 -25.86
C LYS A 439 25.77 8.64 -26.69
N VAL A 440 26.48 7.83 -27.47
CA VAL A 440 27.62 8.24 -28.29
C VAL A 440 27.24 8.07 -29.77
N PRO A 441 27.31 9.13 -30.60
CA PRO A 441 27.09 9.05 -32.04
C PRO A 441 27.96 7.94 -32.68
N GLY A 442 27.36 7.12 -33.55
CA GLY A 442 28.02 5.99 -34.21
C GLY A 442 28.36 4.78 -33.33
N GLN A 443 28.41 4.91 -31.99
CA GLN A 443 28.76 3.79 -31.09
C GLN A 443 27.55 3.21 -30.33
N GLY A 444 26.48 3.99 -30.17
CA GLY A 444 25.26 3.58 -29.48
C GLY A 444 25.21 4.04 -28.01
N LEU A 445 24.45 3.33 -27.18
CA LEU A 445 24.29 3.65 -25.77
C LEU A 445 25.30 2.88 -24.91
N LEU A 446 25.97 3.58 -24.00
CA LEU A 446 26.87 3.05 -22.98
C LEU A 446 26.23 3.22 -21.59
N VAL A 447 26.41 2.22 -20.73
CA VAL A 447 25.80 2.14 -19.38
C VAL A 447 26.82 1.67 -18.34
N ARG A 448 26.55 1.93 -17.06
CA ARG A 448 27.36 1.42 -15.94
C ARG A 448 27.41 -0.13 -15.95
N PRO A 449 28.53 -0.76 -15.56
CA PRO A 449 28.66 -2.21 -15.41
C PRO A 449 27.64 -2.88 -14.50
N GLY A 450 27.10 -2.19 -13.50
CA GLY A 450 26.04 -2.74 -12.63
C GLY A 450 24.62 -2.69 -13.23
N HIS A 451 24.41 -2.05 -14.38
CA HIS A 451 23.11 -2.02 -15.06
C HIS A 451 22.58 -3.45 -15.32
N PRO A 452 21.27 -3.74 -15.11
CA PRO A 452 20.17 -2.79 -14.84
C PRO A 452 19.97 -2.40 -13.37
N ASP A 453 20.75 -2.96 -12.45
CA ASP A 453 20.71 -2.58 -11.04
C ASP A 453 21.29 -1.18 -10.85
N THR A 454 20.61 -0.31 -10.11
CA THR A 454 21.17 0.99 -9.72
C THR A 454 21.74 0.97 -8.32
N VAL A 455 21.45 -0.07 -7.52
CA VAL A 455 21.89 -0.15 -6.11
C VAL A 455 23.42 -0.13 -6.03
N ALA A 456 23.92 0.74 -5.15
CA ALA A 456 25.31 0.87 -4.77
C ALA A 456 25.40 1.30 -3.29
N PHE A 457 26.61 1.27 -2.73
CA PHE A 457 26.84 1.55 -1.31
C PHE A 457 27.96 2.56 -1.13
N ARG A 458 27.68 3.65 -0.40
CA ARG A 458 28.66 4.69 -0.10
C ARG A 458 29.67 4.17 0.93
N LYS A 459 30.94 4.59 0.81
CA LYS A 459 32.01 4.21 1.75
C LYS A 459 31.88 4.89 3.12
N THR A 460 31.32 6.09 3.14
CA THR A 460 31.07 6.87 4.34
C THR A 460 29.65 7.42 4.27
N GLU A 461 28.99 7.59 5.40
CA GLU A 461 27.68 8.25 5.49
C GLU A 461 27.76 9.78 5.29
N ASN A 462 28.78 10.27 4.60
CA ASN A 462 29.06 11.70 4.55
C ASN A 462 27.86 12.46 3.97
N GLU A 463 27.11 13.15 4.84
CA GLU A 463 25.79 13.71 4.55
C GLU A 463 25.84 14.87 3.55
N GLY A 464 27.03 15.40 3.25
CA GLY A 464 27.23 16.60 2.43
C GLY A 464 27.65 16.39 0.97
N CYS A 465 27.66 15.17 0.42
CA CYS A 465 27.98 14.98 -1.00
C CYS A 465 27.19 13.85 -1.68
N PHE A 466 27.05 13.94 -3.02
CA PHE A 466 26.58 12.86 -3.88
C PHE A 466 27.81 12.21 -4.53
N SER A 467 28.33 11.13 -3.93
CA SER A 467 29.50 10.44 -4.48
C SER A 467 29.44 8.93 -4.24
N SER A 468 29.45 8.14 -5.32
CA SER A 468 29.48 6.68 -5.29
C SER A 468 29.79 6.11 -6.67
N ASP A 469 30.36 4.91 -6.75
CA ASP A 469 30.62 4.18 -8.02
C ASP A 469 31.33 5.00 -9.10
N GLY A 470 32.27 5.86 -8.69
CA GLY A 470 33.04 6.72 -9.59
C GLY A 470 32.30 7.96 -10.08
N LEU A 471 31.02 8.14 -9.74
CA LEU A 471 30.24 9.35 -9.99
C LEU A 471 30.29 10.27 -8.77
N THR A 472 30.56 11.56 -9.00
CA THR A 472 30.52 12.63 -8.01
C THR A 472 29.73 13.80 -8.58
N ILE A 473 28.71 14.24 -7.85
CA ILE A 473 27.85 15.38 -8.19
C ILE A 473 27.91 16.37 -7.02
N THR A 474 28.24 17.63 -7.32
CA THR A 474 28.39 18.66 -6.29
C THR A 474 27.82 20.00 -6.75
N PRO A 475 27.00 20.69 -5.93
CA PRO A 475 26.59 22.05 -6.23
C PRO A 475 27.82 22.96 -6.16
N ALA A 476 27.97 23.84 -7.15
CA ALA A 476 29.06 24.82 -7.20
C ALA A 476 28.53 26.23 -6.91
N ILE A 477 27.45 26.62 -7.58
CA ILE A 477 26.74 27.89 -7.36
C ILE A 477 25.23 27.59 -7.26
N PRO A 478 24.56 27.96 -6.16
CA PRO A 478 23.16 27.69 -5.95
C PRO A 478 22.26 28.09 -7.13
N MET A 479 21.43 27.18 -7.63
CA MET A 479 20.52 27.35 -8.78
C MET A 479 21.19 27.81 -10.08
N ALA A 480 22.51 27.67 -10.20
CA ALA A 480 23.23 28.15 -11.36
C ALA A 480 24.23 27.12 -11.89
N THR A 481 25.00 26.47 -11.02
CA THR A 481 26.09 25.58 -11.47
C THR A 481 26.20 24.33 -10.62
N TRP A 482 26.28 23.18 -11.27
CA TRP A 482 26.59 21.88 -10.68
C TRP A 482 27.73 21.20 -11.43
N ASN A 483 28.68 20.64 -10.67
CA ASN A 483 29.76 19.86 -11.23
C ASN A 483 29.39 18.37 -11.20
N ILE A 484 29.57 17.70 -12.33
CA ILE A 484 29.29 16.27 -12.53
C ILE A 484 30.59 15.64 -13.05
N HIS A 485 31.18 14.79 -12.24
CA HIS A 485 32.41 14.08 -12.58
C HIS A 485 32.17 12.57 -12.48
N TYR A 486 32.40 11.85 -13.56
CA TYR A 486 32.46 10.41 -13.56
C TYR A 486 33.83 9.93 -13.99
N LYS A 487 34.38 8.93 -13.30
CA LYS A 487 35.55 8.19 -13.73
C LYS A 487 35.37 6.71 -13.43
N GLY A 488 35.31 5.90 -14.48
CA GLY A 488 35.13 4.47 -14.37
C GLY A 488 34.89 3.83 -15.72
N LYS A 489 34.42 2.58 -15.69
CA LYS A 489 34.16 1.81 -16.91
C LYS A 489 32.71 1.91 -17.33
N LEU A 490 32.46 1.95 -18.63
CA LEU A 490 31.13 1.79 -19.22
C LEU A 490 31.09 0.58 -20.14
N LYS A 491 29.91 -0.04 -20.26
CA LYS A 491 29.67 -1.16 -21.19
C LYS A 491 28.59 -0.80 -22.19
N LYS A 492 28.64 -1.40 -23.39
CA LYS A 492 27.64 -1.16 -24.42
C LYS A 492 26.30 -1.78 -24.04
N TYR A 493 25.23 -1.00 -24.16
CA TYR A 493 23.86 -1.49 -24.02
C TYR A 493 23.43 -2.27 -25.27
N GLN A 494 22.89 -3.47 -25.06
CA GLN A 494 22.17 -4.24 -26.09
C GLN A 494 20.89 -4.80 -25.49
N LYS A 495 19.82 -4.78 -26.29
CA LYS A 495 18.50 -5.32 -25.94
C LYS A 495 18.38 -6.70 -26.55
N ASP A 496 18.27 -7.75 -25.73
CA ASP A 496 18.12 -9.12 -26.23
C ASP A 496 16.78 -9.73 -25.77
N LYS A 497 15.95 -10.17 -26.72
CA LYS A 497 14.73 -10.99 -26.57
C LYS A 497 13.87 -10.79 -25.30
N GLY A 498 13.66 -9.55 -24.86
CA GLY A 498 12.71 -9.24 -23.76
C GLY A 498 13.24 -9.43 -22.34
N ASP A 499 14.44 -10.00 -22.19
CA ASP A 499 15.13 -10.12 -20.89
C ASP A 499 16.37 -9.22 -20.88
N ILE A 500 16.51 -8.43 -19.81
CA ILE A 500 17.65 -7.52 -19.65
C ILE A 500 18.88 -8.36 -19.27
N LYS A 501 19.62 -8.85 -20.27
CA LYS A 501 20.99 -9.32 -20.08
C LYS A 501 21.93 -8.29 -20.67
N THR A 502 22.72 -7.64 -19.82
CA THR A 502 23.97 -7.10 -20.30
C THR A 502 24.83 -8.25 -20.77
N ILE A 503 25.39 -8.14 -21.97
CA ILE A 503 26.29 -9.15 -22.51
C ILE A 503 27.43 -9.30 -21.51
N GLU A 504 27.52 -10.45 -20.84
CA GLU A 504 28.62 -10.75 -19.90
C GLU A 504 30.01 -10.61 -20.58
N ASN A 505 30.04 -10.55 -21.92
CA ASN A 505 31.20 -10.37 -22.77
C ASN A 505 31.26 -9.01 -23.53
N SER A 506 30.45 -8.00 -23.22
CA SER A 506 30.62 -6.69 -23.86
C SER A 506 31.91 -6.03 -23.40
N LYS A 507 32.75 -5.59 -24.36
CA LYS A 507 33.97 -4.83 -24.07
C LYS A 507 33.66 -3.63 -23.18
N GLU A 508 34.30 -3.57 -22.02
CA GLU A 508 34.30 -2.38 -21.15
C GLU A 508 35.19 -1.29 -21.76
N ILE A 509 34.73 -0.04 -21.67
CA ILE A 509 35.38 1.16 -22.18
C ILE A 509 35.73 2.03 -20.98
N GLU A 510 36.98 2.49 -20.90
CA GLU A 510 37.38 3.45 -19.88
C GLU A 510 36.77 4.81 -20.20
N ALA A 511 36.02 5.38 -19.26
CA ALA A 511 35.28 6.61 -19.46
C ALA A 511 35.56 7.63 -18.34
N GLU A 512 35.80 8.88 -18.72
CA GLU A 512 35.88 10.01 -17.82
C GLU A 512 34.98 11.14 -18.33
N LEU A 513 33.94 11.50 -17.58
CA LEU A 513 33.04 12.61 -17.88
C LEU A 513 33.37 13.75 -16.90
N LYS A 514 33.77 14.91 -17.40
CA LYS A 514 33.96 16.14 -16.62
C LYS A 514 33.00 17.18 -17.15
N LEU A 515 31.85 17.29 -16.53
CA LEU A 515 30.73 18.09 -17.00
C LEU A 515 30.31 19.11 -15.94
N GLU A 516 29.84 20.24 -16.41
CA GLU A 516 29.17 21.26 -15.62
C GLU A 516 27.77 21.43 -16.18
N TRP A 517 26.77 21.32 -15.30
CA TRP A 517 25.44 21.78 -15.60
C TRP A 517 25.34 23.25 -15.21
N VAL A 518 24.89 24.10 -16.14
CA VAL A 518 24.79 25.55 -15.96
C VAL A 518 23.41 26.06 -16.35
N SER A 519 22.89 27.04 -15.61
CA SER A 519 21.65 27.73 -15.96
C SER A 519 21.63 29.18 -15.50
N ASN A 520 20.90 29.99 -16.26
CA ASN A 520 20.48 31.34 -15.88
C ASN A 520 18.94 31.47 -15.85
N LEU A 521 18.22 30.36 -16.00
CA LEU A 521 16.76 30.32 -15.94
C LEU A 521 16.31 30.16 -14.49
N PRO A 522 15.14 30.70 -14.10
CA PRO A 522 14.55 30.38 -12.81
C PRO A 522 14.29 28.86 -12.69
N HIS A 523 14.35 28.33 -11.46
CA HIS A 523 13.84 27.00 -11.17
C HIS A 523 12.31 27.02 -11.11
N PHE A 524 11.70 25.85 -11.29
CA PHE A 524 10.28 25.60 -11.12
C PHE A 524 10.07 24.73 -9.89
N ASP A 525 9.52 25.32 -8.83
CA ASP A 525 9.23 24.64 -7.58
C ASP A 525 7.82 24.03 -7.61
N TYR A 526 7.71 22.71 -7.52
CA TYR A 526 6.40 22.04 -7.59
C TYR A 526 5.48 22.36 -6.40
N ASP A 527 6.03 22.82 -5.28
CA ASP A 527 5.23 23.26 -4.14
C ASP A 527 4.57 24.61 -4.39
N THR A 528 5.26 25.56 -5.04
CA THR A 528 4.73 26.93 -5.22
C THR A 528 4.29 27.29 -6.62
N ASP A 529 4.82 26.65 -7.66
CA ASP A 529 4.70 27.14 -9.03
C ASP A 529 3.67 26.37 -9.84
N LEU A 530 3.20 25.22 -9.32
CA LEU A 530 2.11 24.47 -9.94
C LEU A 530 0.85 25.33 -10.12
N PRO A 531 0.21 25.27 -11.31
CA PRO A 531 -1.07 25.93 -11.53
C PRO A 531 -2.13 25.41 -10.57
N VAL A 532 -2.63 26.30 -9.71
CA VAL A 532 -3.57 25.98 -8.62
C VAL A 532 -4.80 25.22 -9.12
N LEU A 533 -5.34 25.60 -10.28
CA LEU A 533 -6.52 24.95 -10.85
C LEU A 533 -6.21 23.50 -11.28
N THR A 534 -5.04 23.24 -11.83
CA THR A 534 -4.61 21.91 -12.26
C THR A 534 -4.43 20.99 -11.05
N THR A 535 -3.75 21.46 -10.01
CA THR A 535 -3.63 20.75 -8.72
C THR A 535 -5.00 20.48 -8.09
N ALA A 536 -5.89 21.48 -8.06
CA ALA A 536 -7.22 21.33 -7.49
C ALA A 536 -8.09 20.32 -8.27
N ARG A 537 -7.98 20.28 -9.60
CA ARG A 537 -8.66 19.31 -10.45
C ARG A 537 -8.19 17.88 -10.19
N ALA A 538 -6.88 17.68 -10.01
CA ALA A 538 -6.31 16.37 -9.69
C ALA A 538 -6.86 15.83 -8.36
N PHE A 539 -6.76 16.61 -7.28
CA PHE A 539 -7.22 16.17 -5.95
C PHE A 539 -8.75 16.09 -5.82
N ALA A 540 -9.49 16.89 -6.58
CA ALA A 540 -10.95 16.81 -6.59
C ALA A 540 -11.49 15.55 -7.28
N ALA A 541 -10.72 14.95 -8.19
CA ALA A 541 -11.09 13.72 -8.88
C ALA A 541 -11.08 12.49 -7.94
N GLU A 542 -10.32 12.56 -6.84
CA GLU A 542 -10.17 11.46 -5.90
C GLU A 542 -11.36 11.32 -4.92
N PRO A 543 -11.64 10.09 -4.45
CA PRO A 543 -12.46 9.87 -3.27
C PRO A 543 -11.85 10.59 -2.07
N TRP A 544 -12.64 11.39 -1.35
CA TRP A 544 -12.14 12.09 -0.16
C TRP A 544 -12.47 11.27 1.07
N SER A 545 -11.43 10.98 1.85
CA SER A 545 -11.51 10.33 3.15
C SER A 545 -10.40 10.86 4.06
N SER A 546 -10.44 10.54 5.34
CA SER A 546 -9.34 10.82 6.28
C SER A 546 -8.00 10.31 5.76
N GLU A 547 -8.01 9.08 5.22
CA GLU A 547 -6.82 8.39 4.71
C GLU A 547 -6.25 9.12 3.49
N PHE A 548 -7.11 9.63 2.59
CA PHE A 548 -6.67 10.41 1.45
C PHE A 548 -5.88 11.67 1.87
N PHE A 549 -6.40 12.45 2.83
CA PHE A 549 -5.71 13.65 3.31
C PHE A 549 -4.45 13.32 4.12
N MET A 550 -4.46 12.20 4.85
CA MET A 550 -3.26 11.66 5.51
C MET A 550 -2.17 11.32 4.49
N HIS A 551 -2.51 10.57 3.44
CA HIS A 551 -1.58 10.22 2.35
C HIS A 551 -1.02 11.44 1.62
N LEU A 552 -1.84 12.47 1.38
CA LEU A 552 -1.38 13.73 0.79
C LEU A 552 -0.31 14.42 1.64
N ARG A 553 -0.38 14.27 2.97
CA ARG A 553 0.60 14.84 3.90
C ARG A 553 1.84 13.96 4.04
N GLU A 554 1.65 12.66 4.20
CA GLU A 554 2.74 11.72 4.51
C GLU A 554 3.62 11.39 3.32
N HIS A 555 3.05 11.35 2.12
CA HIS A 555 3.77 11.00 0.89
C HIS A 555 4.18 12.20 0.06
N HIS A 556 4.05 13.41 0.61
CA HIS A 556 4.59 14.62 0.01
C HIS A 556 6.13 14.58 0.02
N GLN A 557 6.73 15.02 -1.08
CA GLN A 557 8.16 15.25 -1.24
C GLN A 557 8.35 16.60 -1.89
N THR A 558 9.38 17.32 -1.47
CA THR A 558 9.78 18.55 -2.15
C THR A 558 10.54 18.17 -3.42
N HIS A 559 10.19 18.84 -4.51
CA HIS A 559 10.75 18.59 -5.82
C HIS A 559 10.77 19.89 -6.60
N TYR A 560 11.90 20.20 -7.22
CA TYR A 560 12.01 21.32 -8.14
C TYR A 560 12.92 20.97 -9.30
N GLU A 561 12.66 21.67 -10.40
CA GLU A 561 13.26 21.40 -11.70
C GLU A 561 13.87 22.66 -12.27
N GLN A 562 14.90 22.49 -13.10
CA GLN A 562 15.52 23.60 -13.77
C GLN A 562 16.07 23.20 -15.14
N MET A 563 15.81 24.06 -16.12
CA MET A 563 16.34 23.94 -17.47
C MET A 563 17.69 24.62 -17.56
N GLY A 564 18.61 24.08 -18.35
CA GLY A 564 19.98 24.58 -18.46
C GLY A 564 20.74 23.96 -19.63
N VAL A 565 22.06 23.89 -19.45
CA VAL A 565 23.01 23.33 -20.40
C VAL A 565 24.00 22.46 -19.66
N LEU A 566 24.29 21.28 -20.20
CA LEU A 566 25.37 20.42 -19.76
C LEU A 566 26.56 20.60 -20.70
N GLN A 567 27.67 21.11 -20.19
CA GLN A 567 28.86 21.41 -20.97
C GLN A 567 30.11 20.79 -20.34
N GLY A 568 31.14 20.48 -21.13
CA GLY A 568 32.40 19.96 -20.62
C GLY A 568 33.04 18.96 -21.55
N THR A 569 33.67 17.92 -21.00
CA THR A 569 34.42 16.93 -21.77
C THR A 569 34.06 15.50 -21.38
N VAL A 570 34.12 14.61 -22.37
CA VAL A 570 33.96 13.17 -22.21
C VAL A 570 35.13 12.48 -22.89
N THR A 571 35.88 11.70 -22.13
CA THR A 571 37.02 10.92 -22.61
C THR A 571 36.65 9.45 -22.63
N LEU A 572 36.73 8.80 -23.79
CA LEU A 572 36.45 7.37 -24.00
C LEU A 572 37.69 6.68 -24.57
N ASP A 573 38.22 5.66 -23.88
CA ASP A 573 39.46 4.96 -24.26
C ASP A 573 40.61 5.93 -24.63
N GLY A 574 40.72 7.06 -23.92
CA GLY A 574 41.74 8.09 -24.15
C GLY A 574 41.40 9.15 -25.22
N ILE A 575 40.26 9.03 -25.91
CA ILE A 575 39.80 10.02 -26.90
C ILE A 575 38.83 10.99 -26.22
N THR A 576 39.20 12.28 -26.19
CA THR A 576 38.38 13.33 -25.57
C THR A 576 37.49 14.05 -26.57
N HIS A 577 36.23 14.23 -26.20
CA HIS A 577 35.20 14.97 -26.93
C HIS A 577 34.66 16.10 -26.06
N SER A 578 34.47 17.28 -26.64
CA SER A 578 33.76 18.37 -25.96
C SER A 578 32.26 18.24 -26.16
N LEU A 579 31.49 18.44 -25.08
CA LEU A 579 30.04 18.43 -25.09
C LEU A 579 29.47 19.80 -24.75
N TYR A 580 28.36 20.12 -25.41
CA TYR A 580 27.49 21.24 -25.11
C TYR A 580 26.06 20.83 -25.47
N LEU A 581 25.27 20.47 -24.46
CA LEU A 581 23.96 19.86 -24.63
C LEU A 581 22.91 20.69 -23.87
N PRO A 582 21.79 21.08 -24.51
CA PRO A 582 20.59 21.45 -23.76
C PRO A 582 20.27 20.39 -22.71
N ALA A 583 19.97 20.83 -21.49
CA ALA A 583 19.88 19.94 -20.35
C ALA A 583 18.78 20.32 -19.36
N PHE A 584 18.42 19.33 -18.56
CA PHE A 584 17.46 19.36 -17.49
C PHE A 584 18.14 18.88 -16.21
N ARG A 585 17.74 19.47 -15.08
CA ARG A 585 18.08 19.01 -13.74
C ARG A 585 16.82 18.97 -12.88
N ASP A 586 16.74 17.96 -12.02
CA ASP A 586 15.90 18.01 -10.83
C ASP A 586 16.69 17.78 -9.54
N HIS A 587 16.06 18.17 -8.43
CA HIS A 587 16.46 17.80 -7.09
C HIS A 587 15.21 17.51 -6.26
N SER A 588 15.18 16.34 -5.62
CA SER A 588 14.03 15.85 -4.87
C SER A 588 14.44 15.30 -3.52
N TYR A 589 13.76 15.70 -2.46
CA TYR A 589 14.04 15.22 -1.11
C TYR A 589 12.78 15.20 -0.25
N GLY A 590 12.82 14.39 0.81
CA GLY A 590 11.66 14.21 1.67
C GLY A 590 11.87 13.18 2.76
N ARG A 591 10.88 13.11 3.64
CA ARG A 591 10.88 12.19 4.78
C ARG A 591 10.78 10.72 4.33
N GLU A 592 10.01 10.46 3.29
CA GLU A 592 9.79 9.12 2.78
C GLU A 592 9.50 9.11 1.27
N ARG A 593 10.19 8.22 0.55
CA ARG A 593 9.82 7.82 -0.82
C ARG A 593 9.59 6.31 -0.90
N GLU A 594 8.34 5.94 -1.12
CA GLU A 594 7.88 4.58 -1.38
C GLU A 594 7.45 4.43 -2.85
N TRP A 595 8.31 3.81 -3.65
CA TRP A 595 8.08 3.54 -5.07
C TRP A 595 6.85 2.64 -5.32
N ARG A 596 6.43 1.82 -4.36
CA ARG A 596 5.25 0.95 -4.48
C ARG A 596 3.93 1.72 -4.53
N LEU A 597 3.91 2.98 -4.07
CA LEU A 597 2.73 3.85 -4.14
C LEU A 597 2.50 4.35 -5.56
N MET A 598 3.56 4.55 -6.34
CA MET A 598 3.46 4.90 -7.74
C MET A 598 2.89 3.71 -8.50
N HIS A 599 1.79 3.93 -9.22
CA HIS A 599 1.34 2.95 -10.20
C HIS A 599 2.17 3.09 -11.47
N ARG A 600 2.31 4.33 -11.97
CA ARG A 600 3.21 4.74 -13.05
C ARG A 600 3.24 6.26 -13.22
N TYR A 601 4.24 6.74 -13.95
CA TYR A 601 4.24 8.09 -14.50
C TYR A 601 5.02 8.15 -15.82
N VAL A 602 4.90 9.30 -16.50
CA VAL A 602 5.76 9.66 -17.63
C VAL A 602 6.16 11.12 -17.52
N PHE A 603 7.44 11.42 -17.80
CA PHE A 603 7.96 12.77 -18.00
C PHE A 603 8.67 12.88 -19.35
N HIS A 604 8.51 14.02 -20.02
CA HIS A 604 9.13 14.33 -21.30
C HIS A 604 10.01 15.57 -21.12
N HIS A 605 11.33 15.39 -21.19
CA HIS A 605 12.30 16.49 -21.22
C HIS A 605 12.50 16.89 -22.68
N ILE A 606 11.98 18.05 -23.08
CA ILE A 606 11.90 18.47 -24.48
C ILE A 606 12.88 19.63 -24.72
N PHE A 607 13.73 19.49 -25.75
CA PHE A 607 14.64 20.53 -26.22
C PHE A 607 14.45 20.76 -27.73
N LEU A 608 13.92 21.92 -28.11
CA LEU A 608 13.61 22.26 -29.50
C LEU A 608 14.74 23.06 -30.16
N GLU A 609 14.84 22.95 -31.49
CA GLU A 609 15.86 23.63 -32.31
C GLU A 609 15.74 25.16 -32.27
N ASP A 610 14.54 25.70 -32.04
CA ASP A 610 14.32 27.14 -31.89
C ASP A 610 14.80 27.67 -30.52
N GLY A 611 15.22 26.79 -29.60
CA GLY A 611 15.68 27.12 -28.26
C GLY A 611 14.59 27.00 -27.18
N THR A 612 13.34 26.74 -27.56
CA THR A 612 12.24 26.42 -26.64
C THR A 612 12.51 25.08 -25.95
N LYS A 613 12.14 24.97 -24.68
CA LYS A 613 12.38 23.78 -23.86
C LYS A 613 11.36 23.64 -22.75
N GLY A 614 11.17 22.43 -22.24
CA GLY A 614 10.21 22.22 -21.17
C GLY A 614 10.12 20.78 -20.69
N VAL A 615 9.40 20.61 -19.60
CA VAL A 615 9.00 19.30 -19.08
C VAL A 615 7.48 19.19 -19.20
N VAL A 616 6.99 18.05 -19.66
CA VAL A 616 5.57 17.71 -19.63
C VAL A 616 5.40 16.30 -19.08
N GLY A 617 4.58 16.15 -18.04
CA GLY A 617 4.41 14.86 -17.38
C GLY A 617 3.02 14.59 -16.85
N VAL A 618 2.75 13.31 -16.63
CA VAL A 618 1.51 12.81 -16.01
C VAL A 618 1.88 11.72 -15.01
N VAL A 619 1.41 11.88 -13.77
CA VAL A 619 1.68 10.96 -12.65
C VAL A 619 0.39 10.26 -12.22
N CYS A 620 0.49 8.97 -11.92
CA CYS A 620 -0.54 8.17 -11.27
C CYS A 620 0.02 7.52 -10.00
N GLN A 621 -0.32 8.11 -8.86
CA GLN A 621 -0.10 7.59 -7.52
C GLN A 621 -1.47 7.41 -6.85
N PRO A 622 -2.12 6.24 -6.97
CA PRO A 622 -3.51 6.08 -6.55
C PRO A 622 -3.84 6.46 -5.11
N SER A 623 -2.86 6.49 -4.20
CA SER A 623 -3.05 6.93 -2.81
C SER A 623 -3.25 8.45 -2.66
N THR A 624 -2.84 9.26 -3.64
CA THR A 624 -2.89 10.75 -3.58
C THR A 624 -3.51 11.38 -4.82
N CYS A 625 -3.21 10.85 -6.00
CA CYS A 625 -3.73 11.36 -7.27
C CYS A 625 -3.58 10.29 -8.35
N SER A 626 -4.72 9.85 -8.86
CA SER A 626 -4.76 8.91 -9.98
C SER A 626 -4.37 9.55 -11.32
N ARG A 627 -4.43 10.88 -11.38
CA ARG A 627 -3.96 11.70 -12.51
C ARG A 627 -3.54 13.07 -12.02
N LEU A 628 -2.23 13.32 -12.03
CA LEU A 628 -1.64 14.63 -11.77
C LEU A 628 -0.87 15.07 -13.01
N GLU A 629 -1.31 16.19 -13.61
CA GLU A 629 -0.70 16.81 -14.78
C GLU A 629 0.34 17.82 -14.32
N LEU A 630 1.54 17.73 -14.87
CA LEU A 630 2.74 18.39 -14.35
C LEU A 630 3.61 18.93 -15.48
N GLY A 631 4.47 19.89 -15.12
CA GLY A 631 5.54 20.38 -15.97
C GLY A 631 5.54 21.88 -16.15
N HIS A 632 6.50 22.33 -16.94
CA HIS A 632 6.76 23.73 -17.21
C HIS A 632 7.30 23.93 -18.63
N TRP A 633 6.95 25.05 -19.24
CA TRP A 633 7.30 25.36 -20.63
C TRP A 633 8.02 26.71 -20.72
N TRP A 634 9.18 26.72 -21.38
CA TRP A 634 10.08 27.85 -21.53
C TRP A 634 10.27 28.16 -23.02
N PRO A 635 9.49 29.09 -23.57
CA PRO A 635 9.72 29.60 -24.92
C PRO A 635 11.11 30.23 -25.04
N ARG A 636 11.65 30.29 -26.27
CA ARG A 636 12.91 31.01 -26.54
C ARG A 636 12.92 32.44 -25.99
N TYR A 637 11.78 33.13 -26.08
CA TYR A 637 11.60 34.49 -25.59
C TYR A 637 10.41 34.55 -24.62
N GLY A 638 10.62 35.15 -23.46
CA GLY A 638 9.58 35.35 -22.45
C GLY A 638 9.86 34.58 -21.15
N CYS A 639 8.84 34.46 -20.32
CA CYS A 639 8.91 33.78 -19.03
C CYS A 639 8.40 32.34 -19.14
N GLY A 640 8.91 31.47 -18.28
CA GLY A 640 8.40 30.11 -18.14
C GLY A 640 6.98 30.10 -17.60
N THR A 641 6.20 29.12 -18.03
CA THR A 641 4.83 28.92 -17.56
C THR A 641 4.59 27.48 -17.15
N GLY A 642 3.82 27.26 -16.09
CA GLY A 642 3.40 25.91 -15.70
C GLY A 642 2.41 25.32 -16.70
N VAL A 643 2.52 24.01 -16.92
CA VAL A 643 1.57 23.24 -17.74
C VAL A 643 0.23 23.16 -17.03
N THR A 644 -0.85 23.55 -17.72
CA THR A 644 -2.20 23.62 -17.13
C THR A 644 -3.11 22.47 -17.53
N SER A 645 -2.81 21.77 -18.63
CA SER A 645 -3.51 20.56 -19.06
C SER A 645 -2.62 19.70 -19.95
N VAL A 646 -2.84 18.38 -19.96
CA VAL A 646 -2.10 17.44 -20.81
C VAL A 646 -3.05 16.37 -21.36
N ASN A 647 -3.25 16.29 -22.67
CA ASN A 647 -4.04 15.24 -23.33
C ASN A 647 -3.23 13.95 -23.53
N LEU A 648 -2.52 13.51 -22.48
CA LEU A 648 -1.86 12.20 -22.44
C LEU A 648 -2.55 11.36 -21.37
N HIS A 649 -3.37 10.41 -21.83
CA HIS A 649 -4.08 9.50 -20.94
C HIS A 649 -3.23 8.25 -20.73
N LEU A 650 -2.67 8.12 -19.52
CA LEU A 650 -1.90 6.94 -19.12
C LEU A 650 -2.70 5.65 -19.40
N LEU A 651 -4.00 5.61 -19.06
CA LEU A 651 -4.85 4.44 -19.33
C LEU A 651 -4.77 3.94 -20.79
N HIS A 652 -4.58 4.85 -21.74
CA HIS A 652 -4.48 4.52 -23.17
C HIS A 652 -3.03 4.34 -23.64
N HIS A 653 -2.03 4.78 -22.86
CA HIS A 653 -0.62 4.81 -23.24
C HIS A 653 0.26 4.10 -22.21
N GLY A 654 0.93 3.03 -22.64
CA GLY A 654 1.85 2.28 -21.78
C GLY A 654 1.18 1.34 -20.78
N GLU A 655 -0.14 1.13 -20.86
CA GLU A 655 -0.82 0.14 -20.00
C GLU A 655 -0.27 -1.26 -20.29
N GLY A 656 -0.05 -2.07 -19.26
CA GLY A 656 0.61 -3.38 -19.40
C GLY A 656 2.14 -3.34 -19.34
N GLY A 657 2.75 -2.18 -19.07
CA GLY A 657 4.18 -2.09 -18.75
C GLY A 657 5.11 -1.94 -19.95
N THR A 658 4.60 -1.61 -21.13
CA THR A 658 5.45 -1.33 -22.30
C THR A 658 5.13 0.05 -22.85
N PRO A 659 6.05 1.03 -22.72
CA PRO A 659 5.86 2.35 -23.31
C PRO A 659 5.60 2.30 -24.83
N PRO A 660 4.75 3.17 -25.37
CA PRO A 660 4.65 3.36 -26.81
C PRO A 660 5.98 3.87 -27.39
N THR A 661 6.25 3.53 -28.64
CA THR A 661 7.49 3.93 -29.35
C THR A 661 7.27 5.06 -30.36
N ASP A 662 6.03 5.27 -30.76
CA ASP A 662 5.57 6.32 -31.67
C ASP A 662 4.16 6.75 -31.21
N TYR A 663 4.02 8.00 -30.79
CA TYR A 663 2.77 8.55 -30.25
C TYR A 663 2.79 10.08 -30.24
N ALA A 664 1.61 10.67 -30.06
CA ALA A 664 1.45 12.11 -29.95
C ALA A 664 0.42 12.48 -28.88
N PHE A 665 0.55 13.68 -28.32
CA PHE A 665 -0.38 14.24 -27.34
C PHE A 665 -0.36 15.77 -27.40
N THR A 666 -1.40 16.42 -26.88
CA THR A 666 -1.40 17.88 -26.72
C THR A 666 -1.17 18.27 -25.26
N PHE A 667 -0.65 19.46 -25.02
CA PHE A 667 -0.63 20.06 -23.69
C PHE A 667 -0.87 21.57 -23.78
N THR A 668 -1.30 22.18 -22.68
CA THR A 668 -1.49 23.63 -22.61
C THR A 668 -0.50 24.26 -21.64
N ALA A 669 0.20 25.29 -22.08
CA ALA A 669 1.04 26.13 -21.23
C ALA A 669 0.86 27.60 -21.63
N GLY A 670 0.82 28.51 -20.66
CA GLY A 670 0.61 29.94 -20.94
C GLY A 670 -0.70 30.29 -21.68
N GLY A 671 -1.70 29.39 -21.66
CA GLY A 671 -2.95 29.54 -22.40
C GLY A 671 -2.88 29.14 -23.88
N VAL A 672 -1.75 28.61 -24.34
CA VAL A 672 -1.54 28.09 -25.70
C VAL A 672 -1.50 26.57 -25.66
N GLU A 673 -2.20 25.93 -26.59
CA GLU A 673 -2.13 24.48 -26.79
C GLU A 673 -1.00 24.15 -27.77
N HIS A 674 -0.23 23.12 -27.43
CA HIS A 674 0.91 22.64 -28.19
C HIS A 674 0.71 21.16 -28.52
N LEU A 675 1.00 20.74 -29.75
CA LEU A 675 1.01 19.34 -30.18
C LEU A 675 2.42 18.78 -30.09
N VAL A 676 2.61 17.67 -29.39
CA VAL A 676 3.87 16.94 -29.25
C VAL A 676 3.77 15.62 -29.98
N GLU A 677 4.73 15.34 -30.84
CA GLU A 677 4.95 14.05 -31.49
C GLU A 677 6.25 13.45 -30.97
N VAL A 678 6.25 12.16 -30.62
CA VAL A 678 7.35 11.47 -29.94
C VAL A 678 7.75 10.23 -30.74
N GLU A 679 9.02 10.16 -31.13
CA GLU A 679 9.63 9.00 -31.80
C GLU A 679 10.79 8.47 -30.93
N VAL A 680 10.66 7.24 -30.42
CA VAL A 680 11.67 6.62 -29.54
C VAL A 680 12.85 6.07 -30.34
N GLU A 681 14.07 6.50 -30.02
CA GLU A 681 15.30 5.99 -30.66
C GLU A 681 15.91 4.81 -29.90
N VAL A 682 16.03 4.95 -28.57
CA VAL A 682 16.60 3.90 -27.71
C VAL A 682 15.93 3.95 -26.33
N SER A 683 15.71 2.78 -25.74
CA SER A 683 14.85 2.61 -24.56
C SER A 683 15.49 1.65 -23.54
N PRO A 684 16.60 2.05 -22.88
CA PRO A 684 17.17 1.31 -21.76
C PRO A 684 16.21 1.22 -20.58
N GLN A 685 16.40 0.19 -19.76
CA GLN A 685 15.57 -0.06 -18.58
C GLN A 685 16.46 -0.29 -17.36
N HIS A 686 16.13 0.32 -16.24
CA HIS A 686 16.81 0.09 -14.97
C HIS A 686 15.78 -0.01 -13.84
N TYR A 687 16.23 -0.42 -12.65
CA TYR A 687 15.37 -0.57 -11.50
C TYR A 687 15.83 0.33 -10.36
N LEU A 688 14.88 1.02 -9.73
CA LEU A 688 15.08 1.89 -8.58
C LEU A 688 14.46 1.26 -7.31
N GLY A 689 15.06 1.60 -6.17
CA GLY A 689 14.70 1.05 -4.87
C GLY A 689 15.49 -0.21 -4.51
N TRP A 690 15.60 -0.50 -3.22
CA TRP A 690 16.44 -1.62 -2.74
C TRP A 690 15.91 -2.97 -3.24
N GLU A 691 14.60 -3.13 -3.38
CA GLU A 691 13.97 -4.35 -3.92
C GLU A 691 13.52 -4.20 -5.36
N TRP A 692 14.08 -3.25 -6.11
CA TRP A 692 13.62 -2.95 -7.46
C TRP A 692 12.13 -2.60 -7.49
N GLU A 693 11.63 -1.82 -6.54
CA GLU A 693 10.21 -1.44 -6.45
C GLU A 693 9.69 -0.68 -7.68
N ALA A 694 10.56 0.08 -8.35
CA ALA A 694 10.24 0.81 -9.57
C ALA A 694 11.09 0.30 -10.73
N ARG A 695 10.44 0.07 -11.87
CA ARG A 695 11.11 -0.14 -13.15
C ARG A 695 11.01 1.13 -13.98
N MET A 696 12.16 1.66 -14.34
CA MET A 696 12.33 2.85 -15.14
C MET A 696 12.64 2.47 -16.58
N VAL A 697 11.98 3.12 -17.54
CA VAL A 697 12.26 3.00 -18.98
C VAL A 697 12.66 4.38 -19.48
N GLU A 698 13.97 4.61 -19.54
CA GLU A 698 14.59 5.92 -19.75
C GLU A 698 14.92 6.11 -21.22
N THR A 699 14.04 6.72 -21.98
CA THR A 699 14.13 6.69 -23.44
C THR A 699 14.77 7.95 -24.00
N PHE A 700 15.70 7.79 -24.94
CA PHE A 700 16.15 8.91 -25.76
C PHE A 700 15.23 8.99 -26.98
N VAL A 701 14.70 10.19 -27.22
CA VAL A 701 13.60 10.38 -28.16
C VAL A 701 13.84 11.60 -29.06
N LYS A 702 13.26 11.56 -30.25
CA LYS A 702 13.05 12.74 -31.08
C LYS A 702 11.67 13.29 -30.79
N TYR A 703 11.59 14.62 -30.77
CA TYR A 703 10.34 15.34 -30.64
C TYR A 703 10.05 16.14 -31.89
N ARG A 704 8.76 16.36 -32.16
CA ARG A 704 8.28 17.48 -32.96
C ARG A 704 7.19 18.18 -32.17
N VAL A 705 7.34 19.48 -31.93
CA VAL A 705 6.35 20.29 -31.22
C VAL A 705 5.91 21.43 -32.11
N ASP A 706 4.62 21.47 -32.44
CA ASP A 706 4.04 22.43 -33.39
C ASP A 706 4.84 22.53 -34.70
N GLY A 707 5.32 21.39 -35.19
CA GLY A 707 6.15 21.30 -36.39
C GLY A 707 7.66 21.53 -36.18
N VAL A 708 8.08 22.11 -35.04
CA VAL A 708 9.48 22.38 -34.70
C VAL A 708 10.16 21.09 -34.22
N ALA A 709 11.27 20.72 -34.86
CA ALA A 709 12.02 19.54 -34.47
C ALA A 709 12.76 19.74 -33.13
N GLY A 710 12.93 18.65 -32.40
CA GLY A 710 13.63 18.63 -31.14
C GLY A 710 14.10 17.24 -30.75
N VAL A 711 14.78 17.19 -29.62
CA VAL A 711 15.31 15.96 -29.02
C VAL A 711 15.10 16.00 -27.52
N GLY A 712 15.26 14.86 -26.88
CA GLY A 712 15.36 14.84 -25.43
C GLY A 712 15.23 13.45 -24.87
N VAL A 713 14.71 13.42 -23.64
CA VAL A 713 14.55 12.20 -22.87
C VAL A 713 13.10 12.05 -22.45
N CYS A 714 12.62 10.82 -22.41
CA CYS A 714 11.30 10.48 -21.89
C CYS A 714 11.43 9.36 -20.88
N GLU A 715 11.12 9.65 -19.62
CA GLU A 715 11.21 8.73 -18.49
C GLU A 715 9.82 8.14 -18.24
N TRP A 716 9.68 6.82 -18.42
CA TRP A 716 8.49 6.09 -17.99
C TRP A 716 8.80 5.27 -16.74
N GLN A 717 7.99 5.42 -15.70
CA GLN A 717 8.08 4.60 -14.51
C GLN A 717 6.91 3.63 -14.42
N TYR A 718 7.20 2.42 -13.95
CA TYR A 718 6.20 1.40 -13.65
C TYR A 718 6.49 0.78 -12.29
N ARG A 719 5.43 0.52 -11.51
CA ARG A 719 5.56 -0.34 -10.33
C ARG A 719 6.06 -1.72 -10.74
N HIS A 720 7.12 -2.18 -10.09
CA HIS A 720 7.65 -3.52 -10.27
C HIS A 720 7.29 -4.41 -9.07
N LYS A 721 7.05 -5.69 -9.35
CA LYS A 721 6.58 -6.69 -8.36
C LYS A 721 7.48 -7.91 -8.25
N GLY A 722 8.56 -7.99 -9.05
CA GLY A 722 9.44 -9.16 -9.13
C GLY A 722 10.52 -9.23 -8.05
N GLY A 723 10.78 -8.12 -7.34
CA GLY A 723 11.86 -8.03 -6.36
C GLY A 723 13.24 -7.93 -7.00
N ARG A 724 14.26 -7.61 -6.19
CA ARG A 724 15.66 -7.62 -6.63
C ARG A 724 16.21 -9.06 -6.61
N PRO A 725 16.85 -9.55 -7.68
CA PRO A 725 17.38 -10.91 -7.76
C PRO A 725 18.32 -11.31 -6.61
N ASP A 726 18.19 -12.55 -6.13
CA ASP A 726 18.95 -13.05 -4.96
C ASP A 726 20.46 -13.01 -5.12
N HIS A 727 20.99 -13.26 -6.33
CA HIS A 727 22.43 -13.21 -6.57
C HIS A 727 23.01 -11.80 -6.43
N LEU A 728 22.23 -10.76 -6.76
CA LEU A 728 22.63 -9.36 -6.53
C LEU A 728 22.58 -9.03 -5.04
N ASN A 729 21.51 -9.45 -4.37
CA ASN A 729 21.37 -9.30 -2.92
C ASN A 729 22.49 -10.01 -2.14
N ALA A 730 22.94 -11.18 -2.61
CA ALA A 730 24.02 -11.93 -2.00
C ALA A 730 25.38 -11.23 -2.15
N SER A 731 25.53 -10.37 -3.16
CA SER A 731 26.75 -9.58 -3.39
C SER A 731 26.81 -8.28 -2.58
N ASP A 732 25.72 -7.91 -1.91
CA ASP A 732 25.67 -6.73 -1.06
C ASP A 732 26.61 -6.87 0.16
N PRO A 733 27.13 -5.76 0.70
CA PRO A 733 27.96 -5.79 1.90
C PRO A 733 27.26 -6.47 3.08
N HIS A 734 27.99 -7.26 3.87
CA HIS A 734 27.40 -8.11 4.91
C HIS A 734 26.54 -7.36 5.96
N TRP A 735 26.88 -6.10 6.25
CA TRP A 735 26.13 -5.25 7.20
C TRP A 735 24.70 -4.93 6.74
N THR A 736 24.40 -5.04 5.44
CA THR A 736 23.06 -4.77 4.89
C THR A 736 21.97 -5.70 5.43
N ARG A 737 22.37 -6.89 5.91
CA ARG A 737 21.45 -7.93 6.43
C ARG A 737 20.66 -7.47 7.66
N GLU A 738 21.18 -6.50 8.40
CA GLU A 738 20.52 -5.95 9.59
C GLU A 738 19.43 -4.91 9.24
N TYR A 739 19.69 -4.10 8.21
CA TYR A 739 18.85 -2.93 7.88
C TYR A 739 17.80 -3.21 6.81
N ARG A 740 18.07 -4.16 5.91
CA ARG A 740 17.15 -4.52 4.82
C ARG A 740 15.76 -4.95 5.33
N PRO A 741 15.61 -5.76 6.41
CA PRO A 741 14.29 -6.07 6.97
C PRO A 741 13.52 -4.82 7.43
N GLN A 742 14.22 -3.82 7.98
CA GLN A 742 13.60 -2.58 8.46
C GLN A 742 13.04 -1.77 7.29
N TYR A 743 13.81 -1.68 6.18
CA TYR A 743 13.38 -1.07 4.93
C TYR A 743 12.11 -1.74 4.38
N LEU A 744 12.08 -3.07 4.37
CA LEU A 744 10.94 -3.85 3.89
C LEU A 744 9.67 -3.67 4.74
N SER A 745 9.81 -3.65 6.07
CA SER A 745 8.66 -3.50 6.98
C SER A 745 8.00 -2.13 6.89
N ALA A 746 8.77 -1.09 6.56
CA ALA A 746 8.30 0.30 6.56
C ALA A 746 7.29 0.63 5.45
N GLY A 747 6.92 -0.30 4.56
CA GLY A 747 5.99 -0.07 3.43
C GLY A 747 4.83 -1.05 3.32
N SER A 748 4.48 -1.71 4.42
CA SER A 748 3.43 -2.74 4.46
C SER A 748 2.12 -2.32 5.15
N SER A 749 1.99 -1.04 5.50
CA SER A 749 0.78 -0.43 6.10
C SER A 749 -0.22 0.04 5.06
#